data_AF-A0A7K8XKK6-F1
#
_entry.id   AF-A0A7K8XKK6-F1
#
_cell.length_a   1.000
_cell.length_b   1.000
_cell.length_c   1.000
_cell.angle_alpha   90.00
_cell.angle_beta   90.00
_cell.angle_gamma   90.00
#
_symmetry.space_group_name_H-M   'P 1'
#
loop_
_entity.id
_entity.type
_entity.pdbx_description
1 polymer ?
#
loop_
_entity_poly.entity_id
_entity_poly.type
_entity_poly.pdbx_seq_one_letter_code
_entity_poly.pdbx_strand_id
1 'polypeptide(L)'
;MGAALARAAQWTAAGVGTGTLEITPLNQSLLDQIIKFVEDFSTRHPQEAAFVFREPLEWRTQLDCSVFGEGYEINEATVQSKAKSKDGQPLLLLTASSLRVRSFDQLSRLLHTAMGKKLKEARSCLEANRDPIVKILGPEYGTVEGEDMSILHLLDEVKKDDDPETEMKMKIFLLLHQLDLQLLNSSLKHISQVVRLNPAAINNEVNLLKNFSGEGENTVLESLEYTSDYTFSNGCRAPPWRQVHGEICYLVIKPHDTDPLHITCSTAGVFLNGVSITPQICFLRVKRSREILHVFNGLKLIKPRLVRLYYFLILLDICHRGLEAHIYLVVCQKNVCKKLKSSEAGRRSIDEKKFEPFMKWKNIKISTSHSDKAAKKDTGEKRSHTVSLKIKKKGHGISSASVKIQPASNRFGGVSESSSESESDEEQPVRHQERHTDLPSEYWGIQKLAKFLKGGNPTATLIALCSMRDFNLAQETCQLAIKDIGCLEVLINLLDTEEIKCQIGSLKILKEISQNTLIRQTIADLGGLELMVKNLDSPDKELKCLAAETIANVARFKQARRTVRQHGGIKKLVRLLECVSEGPTSLTPSEAMDTEMARCGALALWSCSKSTKNKAAIRKAGGIPLLAKWLKCSHADILTPVVGTLQECASEPSYRLAMRTEGMIENIVKNLSSEREELQMHCASAIFKCAEDRETRDLVRQHGGLQPLCVLLGNSENKQLLAAVTGAVWKCSISGENVSKFRKYKAVEVLVGLLTDQPEEVLVNVVGALAECCQEPINRSVIRKCGGIPPLVKLLTGTNQALLVNATKAVGACATEPENMMIIDKLDGVRLLWSLLKNPNPDVQASAAWAICPCIENAKDSGEMVRSFVGGLELVVNLLKSKDKEVLASVCAAIASIAKDEENLAVITDHGVIPLLSKLANTNNDKLRRYLAEAISYCCMWGSNRVSFGENKAVAPLVRYLKSNDPAVHRATAQALYQLSEDPNNCVTMHENGVVKLLLVMVGSTDETLQEAAAGCIANIRRLALATEKAKYG
;
A
#
# COMPACT_ATOMS: atom_id res chain seq x y z
N MET A 1 1.15 -18.29 -34.25
CA MET A 1 2.06 -19.37 -33.79
C MET A 1 3.44 -19.35 -34.45
N GLY A 2 3.69 -18.53 -35.48
CA GLY A 2 5.02 -18.48 -36.11
C GLY A 2 6.04 -17.66 -35.30
N ALA A 3 5.61 -16.58 -34.62
CA ALA A 3 6.53 -15.68 -33.96
C ALA A 3 7.07 -16.23 -32.63
N ALA A 4 6.23 -16.89 -31.80
CA ALA A 4 6.70 -17.50 -30.57
C ALA A 4 7.64 -18.68 -30.85
N LEU A 5 7.31 -19.53 -31.83
CA LEU A 5 8.17 -20.66 -32.23
C LEU A 5 9.45 -20.19 -32.93
N ALA A 6 9.43 -19.12 -33.72
CA ALA A 6 10.63 -18.60 -34.38
C ALA A 6 11.54 -17.79 -33.44
N ARG A 7 10.98 -16.98 -32.53
CA ARG A 7 11.73 -15.99 -31.74
C ARG A 7 11.93 -16.36 -30.27
N ALA A 8 11.03 -17.15 -29.68
CA ALA A 8 11.07 -17.50 -28.26
C ALA A 8 11.44 -18.97 -27.99
N ALA A 9 11.07 -19.89 -28.87
CA ALA A 9 11.47 -21.29 -28.73
C ALA A 9 12.97 -21.48 -29.02
N GLN A 10 13.60 -22.36 -28.25
CA GLN A 10 15.02 -22.66 -28.37
C GLN A 10 15.22 -23.84 -29.31
N TRP A 11 15.93 -23.63 -30.41
CA TRP A 11 16.24 -24.65 -31.41
C TRP A 11 17.72 -25.02 -31.34
N THR A 12 18.03 -26.29 -31.59
CA THR A 12 19.41 -26.76 -31.66
C THR A 12 20.18 -26.05 -32.78
N ALA A 13 21.42 -25.64 -32.51
CA ALA A 13 22.28 -24.97 -33.49
C ALA A 13 22.53 -25.90 -34.70
N ALA A 14 22.15 -25.44 -35.89
CA ALA A 14 22.13 -26.24 -37.11
C ALA A 14 23.55 -26.56 -37.62
N GLY A 15 24.07 -27.71 -37.21
CA GLY A 15 25.31 -28.29 -37.73
C GLY A 15 25.07 -29.45 -38.69
N VAL A 16 24.20 -29.31 -39.71
CA VAL A 16 23.89 -30.32 -40.77
C VAL A 16 22.59 -31.14 -40.55
N GLY A 17 21.56 -30.57 -39.90
CA GLY A 17 20.22 -31.19 -39.84
C GLY A 17 19.07 -30.18 -39.70
N THR A 18 17.84 -30.63 -39.93
CA THR A 18 16.62 -29.89 -39.58
C THR A 18 16.61 -29.68 -38.06
N GLY A 19 16.93 -28.47 -37.59
CA GLY A 19 17.05 -28.17 -36.16
C GLY A 19 15.83 -28.64 -35.37
N THR A 20 16.08 -29.34 -34.26
CA THR A 20 15.06 -29.87 -33.33
C THR A 20 14.87 -28.93 -32.14
N LEU A 21 13.71 -28.97 -31.49
CA LEU A 21 13.42 -28.16 -30.31
C LEU A 21 14.26 -28.63 -29.12
N GLU A 22 14.99 -27.74 -28.45
CA GLU A 22 15.78 -28.13 -27.27
C GLU A 22 14.88 -28.56 -26.10
N ILE A 23 15.35 -29.51 -25.27
CA ILE A 23 14.63 -29.90 -24.05
C ILE A 23 14.96 -28.87 -22.97
N THR A 24 14.19 -27.78 -22.94
CA THR A 24 14.33 -26.72 -21.94
C THR A 24 13.00 -26.49 -21.21
N PRO A 25 13.01 -25.99 -19.96
CA PRO A 25 11.79 -25.64 -19.24
C PRO A 25 10.90 -24.65 -20.01
N LEU A 26 11.52 -23.75 -20.78
CA LEU A 26 10.82 -22.79 -21.63
C LEU A 26 10.06 -23.50 -22.77
N ASN A 27 10.75 -24.36 -23.53
CA ASN A 27 10.13 -25.11 -24.62
C ASN A 27 9.07 -26.09 -24.12
N GLN A 28 9.27 -26.71 -22.95
CA GLN A 28 8.27 -27.57 -22.32
C GLN A 28 7.00 -26.78 -21.97
N SER A 29 7.15 -25.60 -21.36
CA SER A 29 6.01 -24.73 -21.04
C SER A 29 5.28 -24.22 -22.29
N LEU A 30 6.01 -23.93 -23.38
CA LEU A 30 5.43 -23.57 -24.67
C LEU A 30 4.60 -24.73 -25.25
N LEU A 31 5.16 -25.94 -25.25
CA LEU A 31 4.48 -27.15 -25.75
C LEU A 31 3.21 -27.46 -24.94
N ASP A 32 3.27 -27.38 -23.60
CA ASP A 32 2.10 -27.60 -22.74
C ASP A 32 0.96 -26.62 -23.03
N GLN A 33 1.27 -25.34 -23.27
CA GLN A 33 0.28 -24.33 -23.62
C GLN A 33 -0.33 -24.57 -25.01
N ILE A 34 0.47 -25.00 -25.98
CA ILE A 34 0.00 -25.36 -27.33
C ILE A 34 -0.91 -26.59 -27.27
N ILE A 35 -0.50 -27.64 -26.55
CA ILE A 35 -1.30 -28.87 -26.38
C ILE A 35 -2.66 -28.53 -25.77
N LYS A 36 -2.67 -27.77 -24.67
CA LYS A 36 -3.90 -27.34 -24.01
C LYS A 36 -4.82 -26.55 -24.96
N PHE A 37 -4.25 -25.65 -25.76
CA PHE A 37 -5.04 -24.89 -26.72
C PHE A 37 -5.72 -25.81 -27.75
N VAL A 38 -4.98 -26.76 -28.34
CA VAL A 38 -5.51 -27.68 -29.36
C VAL A 38 -6.54 -28.65 -28.78
N GLU A 39 -6.32 -29.16 -27.57
CA GLU A 39 -7.29 -30.03 -26.88
C GLU A 39 -8.62 -29.30 -26.64
N ASP A 40 -8.55 -28.06 -26.15
CA ASP A 40 -9.70 -27.22 -25.85
C ASP A 40 -10.30 -26.53 -27.12
N PHE A 41 -9.71 -26.71 -28.30
CA PHE A 41 -10.13 -25.98 -29.51
C PHE A 41 -11.49 -26.47 -30.01
N SER A 42 -11.67 -27.79 -30.10
CA SER A 42 -12.92 -28.40 -30.60
C SER A 42 -14.13 -28.14 -29.71
N THR A 43 -13.92 -27.96 -28.40
CA THR A 43 -15.00 -27.66 -27.45
C THR A 43 -15.39 -26.19 -27.45
N ARG A 44 -14.42 -25.29 -27.64
CA ARG A 44 -14.66 -23.83 -27.64
C ARG A 44 -15.08 -23.28 -29.00
N HIS A 45 -14.60 -23.88 -30.08
CA HIS A 45 -14.75 -23.39 -31.46
C HIS A 45 -15.12 -24.53 -32.41
N PRO A 46 -16.33 -25.12 -32.28
CA PRO A 46 -16.71 -26.32 -33.02
C PRO A 46 -16.83 -26.11 -34.53
N GLN A 47 -17.18 -24.89 -34.99
CA GLN A 47 -17.30 -24.57 -36.41
C GLN A 47 -15.91 -24.45 -37.06
N GLU A 48 -15.00 -23.75 -36.40
CA GLU A 48 -13.61 -23.57 -36.80
C GLU A 48 -12.82 -24.88 -36.72
N ALA A 49 -13.16 -25.76 -35.77
CA ALA A 49 -12.50 -27.06 -35.62
C ALA A 49 -12.76 -28.01 -36.80
N ALA A 50 -13.90 -27.84 -37.49
CA ALA A 50 -14.28 -28.58 -38.69
C ALA A 50 -13.60 -28.06 -39.97
N PHE A 51 -12.88 -26.93 -39.91
CA PHE A 51 -12.18 -26.36 -41.04
C PHE A 51 -11.10 -27.32 -41.57
N VAL A 52 -11.07 -27.50 -42.89
CA VAL A 52 -10.13 -28.39 -43.57
C VAL A 52 -8.90 -27.58 -43.97
N PHE A 53 -7.73 -28.00 -43.48
CA PHE A 53 -6.45 -27.36 -43.76
C PHE A 53 -6.12 -27.41 -45.25
N ARG A 54 -5.50 -26.34 -45.75
CA ARG A 54 -5.04 -26.25 -47.15
C ARG A 54 -4.05 -27.37 -47.48
N GLU A 55 -3.08 -27.59 -46.61
CA GLU A 55 -2.12 -28.69 -46.66
C GLU A 55 -2.15 -29.50 -45.36
N PRO A 56 -1.93 -30.83 -45.41
CA PRO A 56 -1.88 -31.64 -44.20
C PRO A 56 -0.65 -31.30 -43.36
N LEU A 57 -0.83 -31.24 -42.04
CA LEU A 57 0.30 -31.34 -41.11
C LEU A 57 0.78 -32.78 -41.14
N GLU A 58 2.06 -32.98 -41.47
CA GLU A 58 2.66 -34.30 -41.64
C GLU A 58 3.87 -34.46 -40.74
N TRP A 59 3.93 -35.55 -39.97
CA TRP A 59 5.08 -35.88 -39.14
C TRP A 59 5.19 -37.39 -38.90
N ARG A 60 6.35 -37.82 -38.39
CA ARG A 60 6.57 -39.21 -37.99
C ARG A 60 6.04 -39.44 -36.58
N THR A 61 5.13 -40.40 -36.43
CA THR A 61 4.50 -40.74 -35.16
C THR A 61 5.05 -42.04 -34.57
N GLN A 62 4.97 -42.18 -33.25
CA GLN A 62 5.23 -43.44 -32.53
C GLN A 62 3.92 -44.04 -31.95
N LEU A 63 2.79 -43.64 -32.50
CA LEU A 63 1.48 -44.18 -32.16
C LEU A 63 1.21 -45.44 -32.99
N ASP A 64 0.84 -46.51 -32.31
CA ASP A 64 0.43 -47.77 -32.93
C ASP A 64 -1.02 -47.68 -33.44
N CYS A 65 -1.34 -48.41 -34.51
CA CYS A 65 -2.70 -48.42 -35.08
C CYS A 65 -3.78 -48.86 -34.08
N SER A 66 -3.42 -49.65 -33.06
CA SER A 66 -4.30 -50.12 -31.98
C SER A 66 -4.79 -49.02 -31.03
N VAL A 67 -4.17 -47.83 -31.07
CA VAL A 67 -4.52 -46.69 -30.23
C VAL A 67 -5.81 -46.01 -30.72
N PHE A 68 -6.16 -46.15 -32.01
CA PHE A 68 -7.33 -45.54 -32.61
C PHE A 68 -8.59 -46.40 -32.40
N GLY A 69 -9.71 -45.75 -32.04
CA GLY A 69 -10.98 -46.41 -31.71
C GLY A 69 -12.13 -45.98 -32.62
N GLU A 70 -13.31 -45.75 -32.02
CA GLU A 70 -14.50 -45.31 -32.75
C GLU A 70 -14.26 -44.02 -33.55
N GLY A 71 -14.68 -44.00 -34.82
CA GLY A 71 -14.49 -42.86 -35.73
C GLY A 71 -13.37 -43.06 -36.76
N TYR A 72 -12.61 -44.15 -36.68
CA TYR A 72 -11.55 -44.51 -37.62
C TYR A 72 -11.81 -45.87 -38.29
N GLU A 73 -11.33 -46.03 -39.52
CA GLU A 73 -11.25 -47.29 -40.27
C GLU A 73 -9.79 -47.77 -40.22
N ILE A 74 -9.59 -48.99 -39.69
CA ILE A 74 -8.27 -49.56 -39.41
C ILE A 74 -8.09 -50.78 -40.30
N ASN A 75 -7.11 -50.72 -41.22
CA ASN A 75 -6.60 -51.86 -41.97
C ASN A 75 -5.18 -52.20 -41.46
N GLU A 76 -4.70 -53.42 -41.72
CA GLU A 76 -3.49 -54.04 -41.11
C GLU A 76 -2.25 -53.10 -40.92
N ALA A 77 -2.07 -52.07 -41.76
CA ALA A 77 -1.00 -51.06 -41.62
C ALA A 77 -1.44 -49.59 -41.82
N THR A 78 -2.74 -49.28 -41.87
CA THR A 78 -3.24 -47.92 -42.14
C THR A 78 -4.46 -47.56 -41.29
N VAL A 79 -4.50 -46.34 -40.77
CA VAL A 79 -5.67 -45.77 -40.06
C VAL A 79 -6.19 -44.58 -40.86
N GLN A 80 -7.50 -44.55 -41.13
CA GLN A 80 -8.16 -43.45 -41.82
C GLN A 80 -9.35 -42.94 -41.00
N SER A 81 -9.56 -41.63 -40.93
CA SER A 81 -10.77 -41.08 -40.31
C SER A 81 -12.00 -41.33 -41.18
N LYS A 82 -13.14 -41.65 -40.56
CA LYS A 82 -14.45 -41.68 -41.24
C LYS A 82 -14.86 -40.31 -41.79
N ALA A 83 -14.40 -39.23 -41.14
CA ALA A 83 -14.57 -37.87 -41.64
C ALA A 83 -13.67 -37.64 -42.86
N LYS A 84 -14.28 -37.19 -43.97
CA LYS A 84 -13.62 -36.92 -45.24
C LYS A 84 -13.83 -35.46 -45.65
N SER A 85 -12.86 -34.89 -46.35
CA SER A 85 -12.95 -33.59 -47.01
C SER A 85 -13.97 -33.63 -48.18
N LYS A 86 -14.28 -32.46 -48.76
CA LYS A 86 -15.16 -32.33 -49.93
C LYS A 86 -14.68 -33.16 -51.13
N ASP A 87 -13.37 -33.40 -51.24
CA ASP A 87 -12.73 -34.20 -52.30
C ASP A 87 -12.61 -35.70 -51.95
N GLY A 88 -13.25 -36.15 -50.87
CA GLY A 88 -13.26 -37.55 -50.45
C GLY A 88 -11.99 -38.05 -49.74
N GLN A 89 -10.99 -37.18 -49.51
CA GLN A 89 -9.77 -37.52 -48.77
C GLN A 89 -10.04 -37.57 -47.25
N PRO A 90 -9.52 -38.56 -46.50
CA PRO A 90 -9.68 -38.62 -45.05
C PRO A 90 -8.99 -37.44 -44.35
N LEU A 91 -9.63 -36.90 -43.31
CA LEU A 91 -9.09 -35.79 -42.51
C LEU A 91 -7.94 -36.20 -41.58
N LEU A 92 -7.80 -37.50 -41.29
CA LEU A 92 -6.62 -38.10 -40.66
C LEU A 92 -6.23 -39.37 -41.41
N LEU A 93 -4.96 -39.49 -41.75
CA LEU A 93 -4.38 -40.67 -42.40
C LEU A 93 -3.07 -41.04 -41.72
N LEU A 94 -2.99 -42.26 -41.20
CA LEU A 94 -1.75 -42.89 -40.74
C LEU A 94 -1.38 -43.99 -41.74
N THR A 95 -0.16 -43.93 -42.29
CA THR A 95 0.39 -44.98 -43.15
C THR A 95 1.79 -45.33 -42.66
N ALA A 96 1.98 -46.58 -42.22
CA ALA A 96 3.19 -47.04 -41.54
C ALA A 96 3.52 -46.17 -40.30
N SER A 97 4.41 -45.18 -40.44
CA SER A 97 4.78 -44.23 -39.37
C SER A 97 4.58 -42.76 -39.75
N SER A 98 4.02 -42.46 -40.93
CA SER A 98 3.69 -41.10 -41.34
C SER A 98 2.23 -40.79 -41.01
N LEU A 99 2.02 -39.75 -40.20
CA LEU A 99 0.71 -39.27 -39.80
C LEU A 99 0.41 -37.95 -40.49
N ARG A 100 -0.76 -37.85 -41.14
CA ARG A 100 -1.27 -36.66 -41.82
C ARG A 100 -2.59 -36.24 -41.20
N VAL A 101 -2.68 -34.98 -40.78
CA VAL A 101 -3.90 -34.41 -40.19
C VAL A 101 -4.30 -33.12 -40.91
N ARG A 102 -5.60 -33.00 -41.22
CA ARG A 102 -6.18 -31.90 -42.01
C ARG A 102 -7.27 -31.10 -41.27
N SER A 103 -7.49 -31.30 -39.98
CA SER A 103 -8.40 -30.43 -39.20
C SER A 103 -8.02 -30.37 -37.73
N PHE A 104 -8.44 -29.30 -37.05
CA PHE A 104 -8.23 -29.15 -35.61
C PHE A 104 -9.06 -30.16 -34.80
N ASP A 105 -10.25 -30.54 -35.27
CA ASP A 105 -11.04 -31.61 -34.65
C ASP A 105 -10.25 -32.93 -34.58
N GLN A 106 -9.59 -33.32 -35.67
CA GLN A 106 -8.78 -34.54 -35.70
C GLN A 106 -7.48 -34.41 -34.90
N LEU A 107 -6.85 -33.22 -34.86
CA LEU A 107 -5.70 -32.96 -33.98
C LEU A 107 -6.06 -33.08 -32.49
N SER A 108 -7.20 -32.51 -32.09
CA SER A 108 -7.68 -32.59 -30.71
C SER A 108 -7.96 -34.05 -30.32
N ARG A 109 -8.67 -34.81 -31.17
CA ARG A 109 -8.91 -36.24 -30.91
C ARG A 109 -7.62 -37.03 -30.82
N LEU A 110 -6.68 -36.82 -31.75
CA LEU A 110 -5.36 -37.48 -31.72
C LEU A 110 -4.62 -37.21 -30.42
N LEU A 111 -4.57 -35.96 -29.95
CA LEU A 111 -3.92 -35.63 -28.68
C LEU A 111 -4.59 -36.33 -27.50
N HIS A 112 -5.92 -36.35 -27.44
CA HIS A 112 -6.65 -37.11 -26.40
C HIS A 112 -6.31 -38.61 -26.43
N THR A 113 -6.19 -39.20 -27.62
CA THR A 113 -5.84 -40.62 -27.78
C THR A 113 -4.36 -40.91 -27.46
N ALA A 114 -3.45 -39.96 -27.68
CA ALA A 114 -2.01 -40.13 -27.44
C ALA A 114 -1.62 -40.22 -25.95
N MET A 115 -2.53 -39.91 -25.01
CA MET A 115 -2.35 -40.07 -23.55
C MET A 115 -1.00 -39.53 -23.04
N GLY A 116 -0.09 -40.38 -22.56
CA GLY A 116 1.23 -39.98 -22.04
C GLY A 116 2.26 -39.58 -23.11
N LYS A 117 1.95 -39.77 -24.40
CA LYS A 117 2.82 -39.44 -25.54
C LYS A 117 2.52 -38.07 -26.17
N LYS A 118 1.54 -37.31 -25.66
CA LYS A 118 1.10 -36.00 -26.20
C LYS A 118 2.24 -35.02 -26.45
N LEU A 119 3.14 -34.85 -25.47
CA LEU A 119 4.29 -33.94 -25.59
C LEU A 119 5.24 -34.33 -26.73
N LYS A 120 5.43 -35.64 -26.95
CA LYS A 120 6.30 -36.14 -28.02
C LYS A 120 5.66 -35.93 -29.39
N GLU A 121 4.36 -36.21 -29.51
CA GLU A 121 3.63 -36.02 -30.78
C GLU A 121 3.51 -34.54 -31.16
N ALA A 122 3.16 -33.66 -30.22
CA ALA A 122 3.10 -32.22 -30.45
C ALA A 122 4.45 -31.65 -30.87
N ARG A 123 5.54 -32.12 -30.24
CA ARG A 123 6.90 -31.73 -30.59
C ARG A 123 7.28 -32.21 -31.99
N SER A 124 7.11 -33.49 -32.31
CA SER A 124 7.41 -34.04 -33.63
C SER A 124 6.61 -33.35 -34.74
N CYS A 125 5.35 -32.99 -34.46
CA CYS A 125 4.51 -32.24 -35.38
C CYS A 125 5.09 -30.85 -35.68
N LEU A 126 5.47 -30.08 -34.64
CA LEU A 126 6.04 -28.74 -34.82
C LEU A 126 7.45 -28.76 -35.44
N GLU A 127 8.26 -29.77 -35.14
CA GLU A 127 9.58 -29.95 -35.76
C GLU A 127 9.47 -30.25 -37.27
N ALA A 128 8.47 -31.03 -37.69
CA ALA A 128 8.22 -31.37 -39.10
C ALA A 128 7.45 -30.27 -39.87
N ASN A 129 6.75 -29.37 -39.17
CA ASN A 129 5.90 -28.34 -39.76
C ASN A 129 6.28 -26.96 -39.19
N ARG A 130 7.40 -26.39 -39.66
CA ARG A 130 7.98 -25.14 -39.14
C ARG A 130 7.05 -23.92 -39.22
N ASP A 131 6.23 -23.86 -40.25
CA ASP A 131 5.16 -22.85 -40.36
C ASP A 131 3.81 -23.56 -40.50
N PRO A 132 3.18 -23.96 -39.37
CA PRO A 132 1.91 -24.65 -39.42
C PRO A 132 0.78 -23.74 -39.91
N ILE A 133 0.91 -22.41 -39.81
CA ILE A 133 -0.12 -21.46 -40.22
C ILE A 133 -0.24 -21.45 -41.74
N VAL A 134 0.88 -21.46 -42.45
CA VAL A 134 0.91 -21.55 -43.92
C VAL A 134 0.22 -22.81 -44.42
N LYS A 135 0.44 -23.96 -43.75
CA LYS A 135 -0.23 -25.21 -44.11
C LYS A 135 -1.72 -25.21 -43.80
N ILE A 136 -2.12 -24.57 -42.70
CA ILE A 136 -3.53 -24.54 -42.27
C ILE A 136 -4.33 -23.57 -43.14
N LEU A 137 -3.87 -22.33 -43.31
CA LEU A 137 -4.64 -21.24 -43.91
C LEU A 137 -4.16 -20.82 -45.30
N GLY A 138 -2.87 -21.04 -45.62
CA GLY A 138 -2.25 -20.64 -46.88
C GLY A 138 -1.07 -19.67 -46.72
N PRO A 139 -0.29 -19.46 -47.79
CA PRO A 139 0.90 -18.61 -47.77
C PRO A 139 0.60 -17.14 -47.45
N GLU A 140 -0.61 -16.65 -47.78
CA GLU A 140 -1.06 -15.30 -47.42
C GLU A 140 -1.17 -15.04 -45.90
N TYR A 141 -1.18 -16.10 -45.08
CA TYR A 141 -1.24 -16.05 -43.61
C TYR A 141 0.08 -16.40 -42.91
N GLY A 142 1.16 -16.62 -43.68
CA GLY A 142 2.49 -16.95 -43.14
C GLY A 142 3.22 -15.76 -42.51
N THR A 143 4.24 -16.03 -41.71
CA THR A 143 5.10 -14.96 -41.16
C THR A 143 6.04 -14.41 -42.24
N VAL A 144 5.81 -13.18 -42.70
CA VAL A 144 6.75 -12.44 -43.57
C VAL A 144 7.84 -11.85 -42.68
N GLU A 145 9.11 -12.14 -42.98
CA GLU A 145 10.24 -11.50 -42.31
C GLU A 145 10.31 -10.02 -42.72
N GLY A 146 9.84 -9.15 -41.83
CA GLY A 146 9.88 -7.70 -42.00
C GLY A 146 8.55 -7.11 -42.48
N GLU A 147 8.04 -6.15 -41.70
CA GLU A 147 6.81 -5.35 -41.90
C GLU A 147 5.48 -6.03 -41.48
N ASP A 148 4.85 -5.48 -40.42
CA ASP A 148 3.54 -5.85 -39.85
C ASP A 148 2.37 -5.46 -40.79
N MET A 149 2.40 -5.89 -42.05
CA MET A 149 1.38 -5.54 -43.07
C MET A 149 0.30 -6.61 -43.27
N SER A 150 0.39 -7.76 -42.59
CA SER A 150 -0.48 -8.92 -42.88
C SER A 150 -1.92 -8.75 -42.36
N ILE A 151 -2.14 -8.25 -41.13
CA ILE A 151 -3.50 -8.13 -40.54
C ILE A 151 -4.34 -7.05 -41.22
N LEU A 152 -3.75 -5.90 -41.53
CA LEU A 152 -4.44 -4.78 -42.18
C LEU A 152 -4.80 -5.11 -43.65
N HIS A 153 -3.92 -5.80 -44.38
CA HIS A 153 -4.20 -6.25 -45.74
C HIS A 153 -5.33 -7.31 -45.76
N LEU A 154 -5.34 -8.24 -44.80
CA LEU A 154 -6.39 -9.26 -44.68
C LEU A 154 -7.76 -8.65 -44.29
N LEU A 155 -7.79 -7.61 -43.45
CA LEU A 155 -9.01 -6.88 -43.10
C LEU A 155 -9.58 -6.07 -44.28
N ASP A 156 -8.73 -5.59 -45.18
CA ASP A 156 -9.14 -4.87 -46.40
C ASP A 156 -9.64 -5.81 -47.52
N GLU A 157 -9.15 -7.06 -47.59
CA GLU A 157 -9.70 -8.08 -48.50
C GLU A 157 -11.07 -8.60 -48.05
N VAL A 158 -11.28 -8.82 -46.74
CA VAL A 158 -12.58 -9.23 -46.18
C VAL A 158 -13.68 -8.17 -46.40
N LYS A 159 -13.30 -6.89 -46.50
CA LYS A 159 -14.25 -5.82 -46.87
C LYS A 159 -14.66 -5.83 -48.34
N LYS A 160 -13.92 -6.57 -49.20
CA LYS A 160 -14.13 -6.60 -50.65
C LYS A 160 -14.82 -7.87 -51.12
N ASP A 161 -14.62 -9.00 -50.44
CA ASP A 161 -15.25 -10.29 -50.77
C ASP A 161 -16.08 -10.84 -49.60
N ASP A 162 -17.39 -10.99 -49.82
CA ASP A 162 -18.38 -11.56 -48.89
C ASP A 162 -18.30 -13.12 -48.85
N ASP A 163 -17.10 -13.68 -49.01
CA ASP A 163 -16.88 -15.13 -49.09
C ASP A 163 -16.81 -15.77 -47.69
N PRO A 164 -17.72 -16.70 -47.34
CA PRO A 164 -17.78 -17.32 -46.02
C PRO A 164 -16.54 -18.19 -45.67
N GLU A 165 -15.78 -18.67 -46.65
CA GLU A 165 -14.52 -19.38 -46.39
C GLU A 165 -13.42 -18.43 -45.91
N THR A 166 -13.36 -17.23 -46.50
CA THR A 166 -12.42 -16.17 -46.11
C THR A 166 -12.70 -15.64 -44.70
N GLU A 167 -13.97 -15.50 -44.31
CA GLU A 167 -14.37 -15.15 -42.94
C GLU A 167 -13.91 -16.23 -41.93
N MET A 168 -14.06 -17.52 -42.28
CA MET A 168 -13.63 -18.63 -41.43
C MET A 168 -12.11 -18.71 -41.28
N LYS A 169 -11.35 -18.47 -42.36
CA LYS A 169 -9.88 -18.37 -42.31
C LYS A 169 -9.43 -17.23 -41.39
N MET A 170 -10.11 -16.08 -41.43
CA MET A 170 -9.81 -14.93 -40.58
C MET A 170 -10.07 -15.20 -39.10
N LYS A 171 -11.20 -15.84 -38.77
CA LYS A 171 -11.51 -16.27 -37.39
C LYS A 171 -10.43 -17.21 -36.84
N ILE A 172 -10.03 -18.22 -37.60
CA ILE A 172 -8.97 -19.16 -37.20
C ILE A 172 -7.63 -18.43 -37.04
N PHE A 173 -7.29 -17.52 -37.97
CA PHE A 173 -6.06 -16.72 -37.89
C PHE A 173 -5.99 -15.88 -36.61
N LEU A 174 -7.07 -15.18 -36.25
CA LEU A 174 -7.15 -14.36 -35.04
C LEU A 174 -6.97 -15.21 -33.77
N LEU A 175 -7.57 -16.40 -33.72
CA LEU A 175 -7.42 -17.33 -32.59
C LEU A 175 -5.97 -17.83 -32.45
N LEU A 176 -5.32 -18.18 -33.57
CA LEU A 176 -3.92 -18.61 -33.60
C LEU A 176 -2.93 -17.47 -33.31
N HIS A 177 -3.30 -16.23 -33.65
CA HIS A 177 -2.53 -15.03 -33.33
C HIS A 177 -2.63 -14.66 -31.84
N GLN A 178 -3.83 -14.73 -31.26
CA GLN A 178 -4.05 -14.54 -29.83
C GLN A 178 -3.23 -15.54 -29.00
N LEU A 179 -3.20 -16.81 -29.40
CA LEU A 179 -2.34 -17.82 -28.79
C LEU A 179 -0.85 -17.43 -28.88
N ASP A 180 -0.38 -16.97 -30.05
CA ASP A 180 1.02 -16.57 -30.26
C ASP A 180 1.46 -15.44 -29.32
N LEU A 181 0.61 -14.43 -29.15
CA LEU A 181 0.85 -13.33 -28.22
C LEU A 181 0.90 -13.80 -26.75
N GLN A 182 0.03 -14.74 -26.38
CA GLN A 182 0.03 -15.34 -25.04
C GLN A 182 1.33 -16.12 -24.78
N LEU A 183 1.77 -16.92 -25.75
CA LEU A 183 3.03 -17.69 -25.70
C LEU A 183 4.26 -16.76 -25.62
N LEU A 184 4.27 -15.66 -26.37
CA LEU A 184 5.37 -14.69 -26.35
C LEU A 184 5.48 -13.95 -25.01
N ASN A 185 4.33 -13.55 -24.44
CA ASN A 185 4.27 -12.86 -23.15
C ASN A 185 4.66 -13.78 -21.98
N SER A 186 4.23 -15.05 -22.00
CA SER A 186 4.63 -16.03 -20.99
C SER A 186 6.13 -16.34 -21.09
N SER A 187 6.67 -16.45 -22.31
CA SER A 187 8.10 -16.64 -22.57
C SER A 187 8.94 -15.45 -22.10
N LEU A 188 8.51 -14.21 -22.36
CA LEU A 188 9.20 -13.00 -21.87
C LEU A 188 9.27 -12.94 -20.35
N LYS A 189 8.21 -13.33 -19.64
CA LYS A 189 8.24 -13.43 -18.17
C LYS A 189 9.27 -14.45 -17.71
N HIS A 190 9.34 -15.61 -18.35
CA HIS A 190 10.31 -16.65 -18.03
C HIS A 190 11.76 -16.22 -18.34
N ILE A 191 12.01 -15.60 -19.50
CA ILE A 191 13.33 -15.05 -19.89
C ILE A 191 13.75 -13.91 -18.95
N SER A 192 12.80 -13.05 -18.53
CA SER A 192 13.08 -11.94 -17.62
C SER A 192 13.58 -12.37 -16.24
N GLN A 193 13.28 -13.61 -15.83
CA GLN A 193 13.71 -14.21 -14.57
C GLN A 193 15.14 -14.79 -14.65
N VAL A 194 15.72 -14.96 -15.85
CA VAL A 194 16.97 -15.71 -16.07
C VAL A 194 18.20 -14.81 -16.37
N VAL A 195 18.06 -13.54 -16.77
CA VAL A 195 19.21 -12.66 -17.08
C VAL A 195 19.85 -12.07 -15.80
N ARG A 196 21.09 -12.47 -15.49
CA ARG A 196 21.91 -11.95 -14.37
C ARG A 196 22.93 -10.90 -14.86
N LEU A 197 23.21 -9.88 -14.04
CA LEU A 197 24.29 -8.90 -14.29
C LEU A 197 25.66 -9.59 -14.29
N ASN A 198 26.56 -9.20 -15.20
CA ASN A 198 27.91 -9.74 -15.29
C ASN A 198 28.98 -8.63 -15.20
N PRO A 199 30.25 -8.97 -14.90
CA PRO A 199 31.31 -7.96 -14.70
C PRO A 199 31.63 -7.13 -15.95
N ALA A 200 31.47 -7.70 -17.15
CA ALA A 200 31.73 -7.00 -18.41
C ALA A 200 30.72 -5.85 -18.64
N ALA A 201 29.44 -6.11 -18.41
CA ALA A 201 28.38 -5.10 -18.51
C ALA A 201 28.62 -3.93 -17.53
N ILE A 202 28.99 -4.25 -16.29
CA ILE A 202 29.28 -3.22 -15.27
C ILE A 202 30.50 -2.38 -15.64
N ASN A 203 31.58 -2.99 -16.14
CA ASN A 203 32.75 -2.23 -16.57
C ASN A 203 32.44 -1.28 -17.74
N ASN A 204 31.59 -1.70 -18.69
CA ASN A 204 31.18 -0.85 -19.80
C ASN A 204 30.39 0.37 -19.31
N GLU A 205 29.44 0.19 -18.41
CA GLU A 205 28.69 1.30 -17.80
C GLU A 205 29.59 2.23 -17.00
N VAL A 206 30.51 1.69 -16.20
CA VAL A 206 31.45 2.49 -15.41
C VAL A 206 32.37 3.31 -16.31
N ASN A 207 32.92 2.72 -17.37
CA ASN A 207 33.77 3.43 -18.33
C ASN A 207 33.01 4.56 -19.03
N LEU A 208 31.75 4.32 -19.40
CA LEU A 208 30.88 5.35 -19.96
C LEU A 208 30.66 6.49 -18.97
N LEU A 209 30.38 6.19 -17.69
CA LEU A 209 30.18 7.21 -16.66
C LEU A 209 31.46 7.98 -16.32
N LYS A 210 32.64 7.34 -16.38
CA LYS A 210 33.93 8.02 -16.17
C LYS A 210 34.20 9.13 -17.20
N ASN A 211 33.69 9.01 -18.42
CA ASN A 211 33.80 10.07 -19.43
C ASN A 211 33.10 11.38 -19.01
N PHE A 212 32.25 11.33 -17.99
CA PHE A 212 31.52 12.47 -17.44
C PHE A 212 32.03 12.91 -16.07
N SER A 213 33.18 12.39 -15.64
CA SER A 213 33.87 12.76 -14.39
C SER A 213 35.07 13.67 -14.65
N GLY A 214 35.29 14.68 -13.79
CA GLY A 214 36.43 15.61 -13.88
C GLY A 214 36.26 16.89 -13.04
N GLU A 215 37.30 17.72 -12.98
CA GLU A 215 37.39 18.91 -12.11
C GLU A 215 36.72 20.20 -12.69
N GLY A 216 36.18 20.16 -13.91
CA GLY A 216 35.63 21.35 -14.58
C GLY A 216 34.13 21.59 -14.31
N GLU A 217 33.67 22.85 -14.42
CA GLU A 217 32.23 23.21 -14.25
C GLU A 217 31.28 22.57 -15.29
N ASN A 218 31.84 21.91 -16.31
CA ASN A 218 31.12 21.22 -17.39
C ASN A 218 30.96 19.69 -17.17
N THR A 219 31.57 19.11 -16.13
CA THR A 219 31.38 17.70 -15.77
C THR A 219 30.36 17.57 -14.65
N VAL A 220 29.63 16.46 -14.64
CA VAL A 220 28.52 16.28 -13.68
C VAL A 220 28.96 15.48 -12.47
N LEU A 221 30.00 14.67 -12.62
CA LEU A 221 30.65 13.95 -11.54
C LEU A 221 32.01 14.59 -11.24
N GLU A 222 32.31 14.77 -9.97
CA GLU A 222 33.65 15.14 -9.50
C GLU A 222 34.58 13.94 -9.66
N SER A 223 34.15 12.75 -9.18
CA SER A 223 34.90 11.51 -9.34
C SER A 223 34.00 10.28 -9.41
N LEU A 224 34.50 9.22 -10.07
CA LEU A 224 33.89 7.90 -10.07
C LEU A 224 34.97 6.84 -10.00
N GLU A 225 35.03 6.13 -8.88
CA GLU A 225 36.12 5.21 -8.57
C GLU A 225 35.59 3.89 -8.04
N TYR A 226 36.33 2.80 -8.30
CA TYR A 226 36.10 1.55 -7.60
C TYR A 226 36.69 1.66 -6.19
N THR A 227 36.07 1.00 -5.21
CA THR A 227 36.69 0.91 -3.87
C THR A 227 37.94 0.02 -3.86
N SER A 228 38.14 -0.77 -4.92
CA SER A 228 39.28 -1.67 -5.09
C SER A 228 39.77 -1.62 -6.54
N ASP A 229 41.06 -1.35 -6.70
CA ASP A 229 41.72 -1.36 -8.01
C ASP A 229 42.02 -2.78 -8.50
N TYR A 230 42.03 -3.75 -7.59
CA TYR A 230 42.31 -5.15 -7.91
C TYR A 230 41.13 -5.82 -8.63
N THR A 231 41.42 -6.44 -9.78
CA THR A 231 40.46 -7.19 -10.59
C THR A 231 40.87 -8.67 -10.60
N PHE A 232 39.95 -9.55 -10.22
CA PHE A 232 40.17 -11.00 -10.25
C PHE A 232 40.10 -11.53 -11.68
N SER A 233 40.61 -12.74 -11.93
CA SER A 233 40.61 -13.39 -13.24
C SER A 233 39.23 -13.57 -13.88
N ASN A 234 38.17 -13.56 -13.07
CA ASN A 234 36.77 -13.61 -13.52
C ASN A 234 36.14 -12.24 -13.80
N GLY A 235 36.94 -11.16 -13.77
CA GLY A 235 36.49 -9.79 -14.03
C GLY A 235 35.80 -9.10 -12.85
N CYS A 236 35.54 -9.80 -11.74
CA CYS A 236 35.01 -9.20 -10.52
C CYS A 236 36.09 -8.37 -9.78
N ARG A 237 35.66 -7.36 -9.03
CA ARG A 237 36.49 -6.58 -8.10
C ARG A 237 36.11 -6.78 -6.63
N ALA A 238 34.99 -7.44 -6.36
CA ALA A 238 34.60 -7.89 -5.02
C ALA A 238 35.50 -9.05 -4.54
N PRO A 239 35.74 -9.23 -3.23
CA PRO A 239 36.54 -10.36 -2.72
C PRO A 239 35.88 -11.72 -2.99
N PRO A 240 36.65 -12.83 -3.14
CA PRO A 240 36.11 -14.14 -3.54
C PRO A 240 34.96 -14.64 -2.67
N TRP A 241 35.02 -14.44 -1.34
CA TRP A 241 33.94 -14.85 -0.43
C TRP A 241 32.64 -14.05 -0.62
N ARG A 242 32.71 -12.80 -1.10
CA ARG A 242 31.53 -12.00 -1.46
C ARG A 242 30.99 -12.34 -2.85
N GLN A 243 31.86 -12.79 -3.76
CA GLN A 243 31.45 -13.26 -5.09
C GLN A 243 30.55 -14.49 -5.01
N VAL A 244 30.70 -15.35 -3.99
CA VAL A 244 29.78 -16.49 -3.73
C VAL A 244 28.35 -16.01 -3.46
N HIS A 245 28.19 -14.81 -2.89
CA HIS A 245 26.90 -14.15 -2.68
C HIS A 245 26.45 -13.32 -3.89
N GLY A 246 27.18 -13.42 -5.01
CA GLY A 246 26.85 -12.77 -6.26
C GLY A 246 27.32 -11.31 -6.37
N GLU A 247 28.14 -10.79 -5.45
CA GLU A 247 28.68 -9.42 -5.55
C GLU A 247 29.82 -9.35 -6.57
N ILE A 248 29.83 -8.27 -7.36
CA ILE A 248 30.72 -8.08 -8.51
C ILE A 248 31.75 -6.98 -8.22
N CYS A 249 31.32 -5.80 -7.79
CA CYS A 249 32.22 -4.69 -7.43
C CYS A 249 31.52 -3.66 -6.53
N TYR A 250 32.30 -2.76 -5.93
CA TYR A 250 31.77 -1.58 -5.23
C TYR A 250 32.36 -0.31 -5.83
N LEU A 251 31.52 0.73 -5.90
CA LEU A 251 31.82 2.01 -6.52
C LEU A 251 31.61 3.14 -5.50
N VAL A 252 32.44 4.17 -5.59
CA VAL A 252 32.25 5.47 -4.94
C VAL A 252 32.07 6.49 -6.05
N ILE A 253 30.91 7.15 -6.05
CA ILE A 253 30.59 8.16 -7.04
C ILE A 253 30.38 9.49 -6.32
N LYS A 254 31.15 10.51 -6.67
CA LYS A 254 31.06 11.84 -6.07
C LYS A 254 30.49 12.84 -7.08
N PRO A 255 29.23 13.26 -6.92
CA PRO A 255 28.69 14.40 -7.67
C PRO A 255 29.24 15.72 -7.13
N HIS A 256 29.25 16.77 -7.96
CA HIS A 256 29.70 18.12 -7.54
C HIS A 256 28.74 18.81 -6.56
N ASP A 257 27.47 18.39 -6.52
CA ASP A 257 26.39 19.05 -5.77
C ASP A 257 25.97 18.32 -4.48
N THR A 258 26.52 17.12 -4.19
CA THR A 258 26.15 16.30 -3.04
C THR A 258 27.29 15.44 -2.48
N ASP A 259 27.09 14.85 -1.30
CA ASP A 259 28.02 13.88 -0.71
C ASP A 259 28.26 12.65 -1.61
N PRO A 260 29.42 11.97 -1.50
CA PRO A 260 29.71 10.74 -2.23
C PRO A 260 28.67 9.64 -1.99
N LEU A 261 28.28 8.98 -3.08
CA LEU A 261 27.37 7.85 -3.12
C LEU A 261 28.18 6.56 -3.19
N HIS A 262 27.89 5.61 -2.31
CA HIS A 262 28.53 4.30 -2.30
C HIS A 262 27.59 3.28 -2.95
N ILE A 263 28.05 2.50 -3.92
CA ILE A 263 27.21 1.57 -4.69
C ILE A 263 27.80 0.17 -4.64
N THR A 264 26.96 -0.84 -4.45
CA THR A 264 27.27 -2.27 -4.60
C THR A 264 26.66 -2.79 -5.89
N CYS A 265 27.46 -3.34 -6.78
CA CYS A 265 27.00 -4.04 -7.98
C CYS A 265 27.06 -5.55 -7.75
N SER A 266 25.97 -6.26 -8.00
CA SER A 266 25.86 -7.71 -7.87
C SER A 266 25.13 -8.33 -9.07
N THR A 267 25.26 -9.64 -9.25
CA THR A 267 24.52 -10.44 -10.24
C THR A 267 23.00 -10.28 -10.12
N ALA A 268 22.50 -9.87 -8.95
CA ALA A 268 21.10 -9.62 -8.69
C ALA A 268 20.66 -8.17 -9.03
N GLY A 269 21.58 -7.22 -9.17
CA GLY A 269 21.26 -5.80 -9.39
C GLY A 269 22.35 -4.85 -8.89
N VAL A 270 22.09 -3.55 -9.06
CA VAL A 270 22.88 -2.45 -8.51
C VAL A 270 22.14 -1.87 -7.29
N PHE A 271 22.88 -1.63 -6.20
CA PHE A 271 22.34 -1.22 -4.89
C PHE A 271 23.10 0.01 -4.37
N LEU A 272 22.37 0.98 -3.80
CA LEU A 272 22.97 2.16 -3.16
C LEU A 272 23.16 1.91 -1.66
N ASN A 273 24.35 2.16 -1.14
CA ASN A 273 24.73 2.08 0.25
C ASN A 273 24.67 3.48 0.89
N GLY A 274 23.91 3.63 1.98
CA GLY A 274 23.74 4.90 2.68
C GLY A 274 24.74 5.11 3.82
N VAL A 275 25.19 6.34 4.04
CA VAL A 275 26.04 6.75 5.17
C VAL A 275 25.21 7.49 6.22
N SER A 276 25.27 7.06 7.49
CA SER A 276 25.40 7.97 8.62
C SER A 276 26.06 7.25 9.81
N ILE A 277 26.69 8.07 10.63
CA ILE A 277 27.69 7.81 11.68
C ILE A 277 27.15 6.87 12.77
N THR A 278 28.05 5.99 13.27
CA THR A 278 27.97 4.93 14.32
C THR A 278 27.63 3.49 13.88
N PRO A 279 28.33 2.47 14.43
CA PRO A 279 28.40 1.14 13.84
C PRO A 279 27.25 0.25 14.35
N GLN A 280 26.06 0.42 13.78
CA GLN A 280 24.95 -0.53 13.94
C GLN A 280 23.94 -0.34 12.79
N ILE A 281 23.91 -1.34 11.90
CA ILE A 281 22.85 -1.66 10.91
C ILE A 281 22.42 -0.50 9.97
N CYS A 282 22.70 -0.64 8.66
CA CYS A 282 21.89 0.03 7.62
C CYS A 282 21.96 -0.68 6.26
N PHE A 283 20.98 -1.55 5.97
CA PHE A 283 20.53 -1.84 4.60
C PHE A 283 19.30 -0.95 4.32
N LEU A 284 19.53 0.33 4.00
CA LEU A 284 18.49 1.19 3.44
C LEU A 284 18.28 0.78 1.98
N ARG A 285 17.29 -0.09 1.78
CA ARG A 285 16.99 -0.80 0.53
C ARG A 285 16.31 0.12 -0.48
N VAL A 286 17.09 0.85 -1.28
CA VAL A 286 16.59 1.44 -2.54
C VAL A 286 16.59 0.35 -3.63
N LYS A 287 15.52 0.32 -4.43
CA LYS A 287 15.07 -0.75 -5.35
C LYS A 287 16.19 -1.40 -6.19
N ARG A 288 16.06 -2.72 -6.39
CA ARG A 288 16.79 -3.56 -7.36
C ARG A 288 16.76 -2.89 -8.75
N SER A 289 17.87 -2.31 -9.17
CA SER A 289 18.06 -1.75 -10.52
C SER A 289 19.00 -2.66 -11.32
N ARG A 290 18.82 -2.74 -12.65
CA ARG A 290 19.74 -3.50 -13.52
C ARG A 290 20.90 -2.64 -14.04
N GLU A 291 20.81 -1.33 -13.93
CA GLU A 291 21.78 -0.37 -14.48
C GLU A 291 22.13 0.69 -13.42
N ILE A 292 23.38 1.18 -13.44
CA ILE A 292 23.86 2.24 -12.54
C ILE A 292 23.11 3.55 -12.80
N LEU A 293 22.79 3.85 -14.08
CA LEU A 293 22.06 5.05 -14.51
C LEU A 293 20.67 5.17 -13.88
N HIS A 294 19.97 4.04 -13.73
CA HIS A 294 18.63 3.98 -13.16
C HIS A 294 18.59 4.23 -11.65
N VAL A 295 19.71 3.97 -10.94
CA VAL A 295 19.84 4.33 -9.51
C VAL A 295 19.83 5.84 -9.33
N PHE A 296 20.46 6.59 -10.25
CA PHE A 296 20.43 8.06 -10.25
C PHE A 296 19.03 8.62 -10.49
N ASN A 297 18.27 8.03 -11.42
CA ASN A 297 16.86 8.40 -11.64
C ASN A 297 15.98 8.11 -10.39
N GLY A 298 16.31 7.09 -9.60
CA GLY A 298 15.62 6.77 -8.35
C GLY A 298 15.86 7.76 -7.22
N LEU A 299 17.03 8.40 -7.17
CA LEU A 299 17.41 9.38 -6.13
C LEU A 299 16.59 10.69 -6.20
N LYS A 300 15.93 10.97 -7.33
CA LYS A 300 14.96 12.07 -7.53
C LYS A 300 13.84 12.09 -6.49
N LEU A 301 13.41 10.91 -6.03
CA LEU A 301 12.34 10.75 -5.03
C LEU A 301 12.81 11.06 -3.60
N ILE A 302 14.12 11.07 -3.36
CA ILE A 302 14.69 11.11 -2.00
C ILE A 302 15.39 12.46 -1.73
N LYS A 303 16.03 13.08 -2.73
CA LYS A 303 16.68 14.40 -2.59
C LYS A 303 16.40 15.31 -3.80
N PRO A 304 15.54 16.33 -3.68
CA PRO A 304 15.10 17.20 -4.79
C PRO A 304 16.15 18.20 -5.31
N ARG A 305 17.42 18.14 -4.87
CA ARG A 305 18.48 19.09 -5.28
C ARG A 305 19.31 18.68 -6.51
N LEU A 306 19.13 17.48 -7.06
CA LEU A 306 19.90 16.89 -8.18
C LEU A 306 19.50 17.42 -9.58
N VAL A 307 19.37 18.75 -9.75
CA VAL A 307 18.74 19.37 -10.95
C VAL A 307 19.66 19.39 -12.17
N ARG A 308 21.00 19.51 -12.00
CA ARG A 308 21.96 19.54 -13.12
C ARG A 308 22.17 18.16 -13.76
N LEU A 309 22.22 17.10 -12.94
CA LEU A 309 22.36 15.71 -13.40
C LEU A 309 21.17 15.26 -14.26
N TYR A 310 19.96 15.76 -13.96
CA TYR A 310 18.73 15.41 -14.66
C TYR A 310 18.67 15.87 -16.13
N TYR A 311 18.96 17.14 -16.42
CA TYR A 311 18.95 17.66 -17.80
C TYR A 311 20.03 17.00 -18.67
N PHE A 312 21.15 16.63 -18.06
CA PHE A 312 22.26 15.99 -18.75
C PHE A 312 22.03 14.49 -19.00
N LEU A 313 21.36 13.78 -18.08
CA LEU A 313 20.97 12.36 -18.26
C LEU A 313 19.92 12.18 -19.38
N ILE A 314 19.04 13.16 -19.57
CA ILE A 314 18.11 13.20 -20.72
C ILE A 314 18.89 13.31 -22.05
N LEU A 315 19.93 14.15 -22.09
CA LEU A 315 20.81 14.27 -23.26
C LEU A 315 21.63 12.99 -23.51
N LEU A 316 22.01 12.27 -22.46
CA LEU A 316 22.72 10.98 -22.54
C LEU A 316 21.85 9.85 -23.12
N ASP A 317 20.57 9.79 -22.74
CA ASP A 317 19.61 8.83 -23.32
C ASP A 317 19.34 9.13 -24.80
N ILE A 318 19.49 10.39 -25.22
CA ILE A 318 19.44 10.81 -26.63
C ILE A 318 20.73 10.40 -27.37
N CYS A 319 21.92 10.56 -26.78
CA CYS A 319 23.19 10.13 -27.37
C CYS A 319 23.36 8.61 -27.50
N HIS A 320 22.85 7.83 -26.53
CA HIS A 320 22.90 6.35 -26.59
C HIS A 320 22.08 5.77 -27.77
N ARG A 321 21.15 6.55 -28.34
CA ARG A 321 20.26 6.15 -29.43
C ARG A 321 20.76 6.54 -30.83
N GLY A 322 21.99 7.05 -30.96
CA GLY A 322 22.65 7.23 -32.26
C GLY A 322 22.02 8.28 -33.19
N LEU A 323 21.35 9.31 -32.67
CA LEU A 323 21.01 10.50 -33.46
C LEU A 323 22.18 11.49 -33.44
N GLU A 324 22.83 11.71 -34.58
CA GLU A 324 23.70 12.87 -34.78
C GLU A 324 22.86 14.14 -34.75
N ALA A 325 22.92 14.89 -33.65
CA ALA A 325 22.42 16.26 -33.59
C ALA A 325 23.54 17.18 -33.09
N HIS A 326 24.12 17.96 -34.00
CA HIS A 326 24.95 19.12 -33.67
C HIS A 326 24.16 20.08 -32.77
N ILE A 327 24.57 20.26 -31.51
CA ILE A 327 24.00 21.30 -30.64
C ILE A 327 25.12 22.14 -30.03
N TYR A 328 25.12 23.41 -30.45
CA TYR A 328 25.86 24.52 -29.87
C TYR A 328 25.36 24.84 -28.45
N LEU A 329 26.31 25.12 -27.58
CA LEU A 329 26.14 25.45 -26.17
C LEU A 329 25.60 26.89 -26.02
N VAL A 330 24.31 27.06 -25.70
CA VAL A 330 23.75 28.33 -25.20
C VAL A 330 22.76 28.05 -24.07
N VAL A 331 23.26 28.02 -22.83
CA VAL A 331 22.39 28.11 -21.64
C VAL A 331 22.04 29.57 -21.43
N CYS A 332 20.75 29.88 -21.58
CA CYS A 332 20.14 31.16 -21.24
C CYS A 332 20.31 31.48 -19.74
N GLN A 333 21.36 32.24 -19.40
CA GLN A 333 21.21 33.31 -18.41
C GLN A 333 20.40 34.43 -19.07
N LYS A 334 19.09 34.54 -18.77
CA LYS A 334 18.30 35.79 -18.72
C LYS A 334 16.81 35.47 -18.53
N ASN A 335 16.36 35.50 -17.27
CA ASN A 335 15.18 36.24 -16.81
C ASN A 335 14.85 35.91 -15.35
N VAL A 336 15.74 36.34 -14.44
CA VAL A 336 15.31 36.95 -13.18
C VAL A 336 15.72 38.41 -13.30
N CYS A 337 14.79 39.24 -13.76
CA CYS A 337 15.07 40.63 -14.07
C CYS A 337 14.95 41.49 -12.81
N LYS A 338 16.03 42.21 -12.52
CA LYS A 338 16.07 43.60 -12.05
C LYS A 338 15.17 43.98 -10.87
N LYS A 339 15.83 44.25 -9.74
CA LYS A 339 15.61 45.49 -8.99
C LYS A 339 16.95 45.97 -8.41
N LEU A 340 17.60 46.89 -9.10
CA LEU A 340 18.11 48.15 -8.57
C LEU A 340 18.62 49.02 -9.73
N LYS A 341 18.22 50.28 -9.68
CA LYS A 341 18.26 51.30 -10.73
C LYS A 341 19.64 51.96 -10.84
N SER A 342 19.72 52.81 -11.88
CA SER A 342 20.62 53.95 -12.13
C SER A 342 21.97 53.57 -12.74
N SER A 343 22.50 54.25 -13.75
CA SER A 343 22.08 55.43 -14.53
C SER A 343 23.06 55.53 -15.71
N GLU A 344 22.61 56.04 -16.86
CA GLU A 344 23.42 56.79 -17.86
C GLU A 344 24.63 56.06 -18.50
N ALA A 345 25.08 56.32 -19.72
CA ALA A 345 24.64 57.00 -20.92
C ALA A 345 25.69 56.61 -22.00
N GLY A 346 25.36 56.70 -23.28
CA GLY A 346 26.37 57.06 -24.29
C GLY A 346 27.02 55.95 -25.13
N ARG A 347 26.40 55.70 -26.29
CA ARG A 347 26.97 55.73 -27.66
C ARG A 347 28.24 54.92 -28.06
N ARG A 348 28.01 54.13 -29.14
CA ARG A 348 28.83 53.96 -30.38
C ARG A 348 30.19 53.25 -30.24
N SER A 349 30.76 52.51 -31.20
CA SER A 349 30.36 51.85 -32.44
C SER A 349 31.63 51.19 -33.04
N ILE A 350 31.50 49.99 -33.63
CA ILE A 350 32.22 49.46 -34.81
C ILE A 350 33.72 49.09 -34.67
N ASP A 351 33.95 47.77 -34.51
CA ASP A 351 34.46 46.79 -35.52
C ASP A 351 35.95 46.69 -35.99
N GLU A 352 36.29 45.41 -36.22
CA GLU A 352 37.32 44.77 -37.06
C GLU A 352 38.78 44.47 -36.61
N LYS A 353 39.01 43.15 -36.39
CA LYS A 353 40.03 42.21 -36.98
C LYS A 353 41.54 42.56 -36.83
N LYS A 354 42.50 41.65 -36.59
CA LYS A 354 42.69 40.23 -36.98
C LYS A 354 44.01 39.68 -36.37
N PHE A 355 44.09 38.36 -36.24
CA PHE A 355 45.27 37.45 -36.23
C PHE A 355 46.19 37.25 -34.98
N GLU A 356 46.04 36.05 -34.40
CA GLU A 356 47.06 35.17 -33.78
C GLU A 356 48.12 34.68 -34.82
N PRO A 357 49.24 33.95 -34.53
CA PRO A 357 49.38 32.92 -33.48
C PRO A 357 50.79 32.60 -32.85
N PHE A 358 50.72 32.06 -31.62
CA PHE A 358 51.43 30.88 -31.04
C PHE A 358 52.95 30.70 -30.80
N MET A 359 53.15 29.99 -29.66
CA MET A 359 54.08 28.87 -29.33
C MET A 359 55.47 29.16 -28.71
N LYS A 360 55.69 28.72 -27.45
CA LYS A 360 56.40 27.45 -27.11
C LYS A 360 56.57 27.23 -25.58
N TRP A 361 56.46 25.96 -25.20
CA TRP A 361 56.63 25.35 -23.86
C TRP A 361 58.07 25.19 -23.38
N LYS A 362 58.30 25.05 -22.05
CA LYS A 362 58.70 23.78 -21.39
C LYS A 362 59.01 23.89 -19.87
N ASN A 363 58.33 23.02 -19.10
CA ASN A 363 58.85 22.03 -18.14
C ASN A 363 59.33 22.33 -16.69
N ILE A 364 58.76 21.49 -15.80
CA ILE A 364 59.34 20.71 -14.66
C ILE A 364 59.24 21.30 -13.23
N LYS A 365 58.20 20.82 -12.52
CA LYS A 365 58.18 19.83 -11.40
C LYS A 365 58.78 20.17 -10.00
N ILE A 366 58.00 19.72 -9.01
CA ILE A 366 58.35 19.04 -7.72
C ILE A 366 58.27 19.87 -6.42
N SER A 367 57.23 19.54 -5.62
CA SER A 367 57.18 19.25 -4.16
C SER A 367 57.58 20.37 -3.17
N THR A 368 57.17 20.44 -1.91
CA THR A 368 56.22 19.78 -0.99
C THR A 368 56.32 20.58 0.32
N SER A 369 55.26 20.52 1.13
CA SER A 369 55.30 20.39 2.59
C SER A 369 55.26 21.62 3.54
N HIS A 370 54.44 21.39 4.58
CA HIS A 370 54.63 21.67 6.01
C HIS A 370 54.28 23.03 6.65
N SER A 371 53.08 23.04 7.26
CA SER A 371 52.76 23.11 8.70
C SER A 371 53.33 24.22 9.62
N ASP A 372 52.37 24.92 10.25
CA ASP A 372 52.22 25.26 11.68
C ASP A 372 53.33 26.00 12.46
N LYS A 373 52.98 27.16 13.05
CA LYS A 373 52.78 27.34 14.52
C LYS A 373 52.68 28.82 14.99
N ALA A 374 51.68 29.05 15.86
CA ALA A 374 51.69 29.72 17.18
C ALA A 374 52.15 31.19 17.39
N ALA A 375 51.38 31.95 18.19
CA ALA A 375 51.73 32.29 19.60
C ALA A 375 50.80 33.33 20.29
N LYS A 376 50.36 32.98 21.52
CA LYS A 376 50.21 33.74 22.79
C LYS A 376 49.87 35.26 22.78
N LYS A 377 48.93 35.71 23.66
CA LYS A 377 49.19 36.19 25.05
C LYS A 377 47.92 36.71 25.78
N ASP A 378 47.98 36.66 27.11
CA ASP A 378 47.04 37.11 28.16
C ASP A 378 46.56 38.57 28.11
N THR A 379 45.37 38.82 28.70
CA THR A 379 45.08 39.62 29.93
C THR A 379 43.54 39.61 30.16
N GLY A 380 43.00 39.18 31.32
CA GLY A 380 42.61 40.03 32.49
C GLY A 380 41.60 41.13 32.12
N GLU A 381 40.40 41.35 32.70
CA GLU A 381 39.77 40.96 33.95
C GLU A 381 38.22 41.13 33.87
N LYS A 382 37.52 40.20 34.53
CA LYS A 382 36.33 40.30 35.42
C LYS A 382 35.20 41.34 35.24
N ARG A 383 33.99 40.71 35.20
CA ARG A 383 32.78 40.92 36.04
C ARG A 383 31.90 42.15 35.76
N SER A 384 30.58 42.11 35.94
CA SER A 384 29.55 41.08 36.01
C SER A 384 28.26 41.79 36.45
N HIS A 385 27.12 41.24 36.05
CA HIS A 385 25.83 41.24 36.77
C HIS A 385 24.96 42.51 36.72
N THR A 386 23.62 42.45 36.81
CA THR A 386 22.52 41.52 36.44
C THR A 386 21.23 42.34 36.71
N VAL A 387 20.08 41.80 36.31
CA VAL A 387 18.75 41.91 36.97
C VAL A 387 17.70 42.73 36.22
N SER A 388 16.98 42.02 35.36
CA SER A 388 15.59 41.56 35.52
C SER A 388 14.46 42.49 35.99
N LEU A 389 13.29 42.21 35.37
CA LEU A 389 11.90 42.24 35.84
C LEU A 389 11.02 43.33 35.20
N LYS A 390 10.11 42.98 34.27
CA LYS A 390 8.74 42.40 34.43
C LYS A 390 7.69 43.46 34.75
N ILE A 391 6.65 43.58 33.90
CA ILE A 391 5.18 43.56 34.21
C ILE A 391 4.32 44.46 33.29
N LYS A 392 3.51 43.75 32.48
CA LYS A 392 2.04 43.87 32.21
C LYS A 392 1.36 45.15 31.70
N LYS A 393 0.44 44.82 30.76
CA LYS A 393 -0.97 45.27 30.58
C LYS A 393 -1.15 46.67 29.96
N LYS A 394 -2.22 47.00 29.24
CA LYS A 394 -3.29 46.33 28.43
C LYS A 394 -4.28 47.48 28.15
N GLY A 395 -4.93 47.45 26.99
CA GLY A 395 -6.17 48.19 26.71
C GLY A 395 -5.94 49.55 26.04
N HIS A 396 -6.75 50.06 25.11
CA HIS A 396 -7.89 49.60 24.29
C HIS A 396 -8.60 50.90 23.86
N GLY A 397 -8.89 51.02 22.56
CA GLY A 397 -10.05 51.76 22.04
C GLY A 397 -9.90 53.29 21.88
N ILE A 398 -10.67 53.95 21.02
CA ILE A 398 -11.79 53.59 20.13
C ILE A 398 -12.08 54.83 19.24
N SER A 399 -12.70 54.59 18.07
CA SER A 399 -13.53 55.49 17.22
C SER A 399 -12.85 56.66 16.48
N SER A 400 -13.31 57.15 15.32
CA SER A 400 -14.49 56.89 14.46
C SER A 400 -14.34 57.69 13.14
N ALA A 401 -15.15 57.31 12.14
CA ALA A 401 -15.70 58.14 11.05
C ALA A 401 -15.04 58.10 9.66
N SER A 402 -15.45 57.07 8.89
CA SER A 402 -16.15 57.15 7.57
C SER A 402 -15.81 58.25 6.55
N VAL A 403 -15.39 57.85 5.33
CA VAL A 403 -16.09 58.07 4.03
C VAL A 403 -15.65 56.97 3.02
N LYS A 404 -16.63 56.42 2.29
CA LYS A 404 -16.49 55.42 1.20
C LYS A 404 -16.15 56.10 -0.15
N ILE A 405 -15.31 55.48 -0.98
CA ILE A 405 -15.60 54.89 -2.31
C ILE A 405 -14.26 54.53 -3.04
N GLN A 406 -14.31 53.37 -3.70
CA GLN A 406 -13.34 52.52 -4.42
C GLN A 406 -12.61 53.17 -5.65
N PRO A 407 -11.52 52.59 -6.22
CA PRO A 407 -11.43 51.18 -6.63
C PRO A 407 -10.12 50.38 -6.45
N ALA A 408 -10.34 49.07 -6.62
CA ALA A 408 -9.52 47.86 -6.66
C ALA A 408 -8.03 47.93 -7.08
N SER A 409 -7.17 47.21 -6.35
CA SER A 409 -6.66 45.91 -6.83
C SER A 409 -5.94 45.13 -5.72
N ASN A 410 -6.36 43.87 -5.57
CA ASN A 410 -5.74 42.85 -4.73
C ASN A 410 -4.34 42.49 -5.23
N ARG A 411 -3.40 42.22 -4.30
CA ARG A 411 -2.50 41.09 -4.48
C ARG A 411 -2.08 40.44 -3.17
N PHE A 412 -2.31 39.12 -3.15
CA PHE A 412 -2.14 38.13 -2.10
C PHE A 412 -0.69 38.00 -1.60
N GLY A 413 -0.52 37.90 -0.28
CA GLY A 413 0.65 37.31 0.36
C GLY A 413 0.36 35.86 0.73
N GLY A 414 1.11 34.92 0.16
CA GLY A 414 1.02 33.50 0.47
C GLY A 414 1.70 33.17 1.80
N VAL A 415 0.97 32.49 2.69
CA VAL A 415 1.51 31.88 3.90
C VAL A 415 1.67 30.38 3.64
N SER A 416 2.87 29.86 3.90
CA SER A 416 3.22 28.43 3.85
C SER A 416 2.38 27.63 4.84
N GLU A 417 1.57 26.70 4.33
CA GLU A 417 0.87 25.69 5.14
C GLU A 417 1.67 24.37 5.11
N SER A 418 2.40 24.09 6.19
CA SER A 418 2.89 22.75 6.50
C SER A 418 1.86 22.08 7.41
N SER A 419 1.28 20.96 6.96
CA SER A 419 0.44 20.09 7.79
C SER A 419 0.75 18.64 7.46
N SER A 420 1.14 17.90 8.48
CA SER A 420 1.36 16.45 8.49
C SER A 420 0.03 15.73 8.25
N GLU A 421 -0.22 15.30 7.03
CA GLU A 421 -1.29 14.37 6.70
C GLU A 421 -0.63 13.07 6.25
N SER A 422 -0.71 12.04 7.08
CA SER A 422 -0.36 10.67 6.71
C SER A 422 -1.57 10.04 6.03
N GLU A 423 -1.69 10.20 4.70
CA GLU A 423 -2.64 9.46 3.87
C GLU A 423 -1.84 8.43 3.08
N SER A 424 -1.99 7.14 3.40
CA SER A 424 -1.23 6.02 2.82
C SER A 424 -1.79 5.47 1.51
N ASP A 425 -2.77 6.14 0.90
CA ASP A 425 -3.47 5.67 -0.31
C ASP A 425 -3.04 6.45 -1.56
N GLU A 426 -1.73 6.69 -1.72
CA GLU A 426 -1.22 7.17 -3.00
C GLU A 426 -1.02 5.97 -3.95
N GLU A 427 -1.86 5.89 -4.98
CA GLU A 427 -1.68 4.96 -6.10
C GLU A 427 -0.25 5.11 -6.65
N GLN A 428 0.54 4.04 -6.58
CA GLN A 428 1.89 4.05 -7.13
C GLN A 428 1.82 4.16 -8.66
N PRO A 429 2.65 5.01 -9.29
CA PRO A 429 2.72 5.07 -10.74
C PRO A 429 3.25 3.74 -11.29
N VAL A 430 2.43 3.06 -12.09
CA VAL A 430 2.85 1.91 -12.89
C VAL A 430 3.88 2.42 -13.91
N ARG A 431 5.11 1.93 -13.83
CA ARG A 431 6.14 2.22 -14.85
C ARG A 431 5.84 1.38 -16.09
N HIS A 432 5.77 2.03 -17.25
CA HIS A 432 5.81 1.34 -18.53
C HIS A 432 7.07 1.67 -19.31
N GLN A 433 7.61 0.62 -19.94
CA GLN A 433 8.68 0.64 -20.93
C GLN A 433 8.03 1.06 -22.26
N GLU A 434 8.43 2.21 -22.79
CA GLU A 434 8.09 2.61 -24.16
C GLU A 434 8.76 1.62 -25.13
N ARG A 435 7.96 0.74 -25.74
CA ARG A 435 8.39 -0.07 -26.88
C ARG A 435 8.09 0.69 -28.16
N HIS A 436 9.14 0.94 -28.94
CA HIS A 436 9.03 1.37 -30.34
C HIS A 436 8.37 0.25 -31.16
N THR A 437 7.17 0.52 -31.66
CA THR A 437 6.51 -0.14 -32.80
C THR A 437 5.68 0.93 -33.52
N ASP A 438 5.48 0.77 -34.82
CA ASP A 438 4.73 1.72 -35.65
C ASP A 438 3.37 2.07 -35.03
N LEU A 439 3.07 3.38 -35.01
CA LEU A 439 1.90 3.93 -34.32
C LEU A 439 0.60 3.39 -34.96
N PRO A 440 -0.32 2.79 -34.18
CA PRO A 440 -1.56 2.18 -34.68
C PRO A 440 -2.43 3.16 -35.50
N SER A 441 -3.30 2.62 -36.37
CA SER A 441 -4.19 3.42 -37.23
C SER A 441 -5.09 4.39 -36.44
N GLU A 442 -5.46 4.00 -35.23
CA GLU A 442 -6.25 4.76 -34.26
C GLU A 442 -5.51 5.98 -33.76
N TYR A 443 -4.18 5.88 -33.58
CA TYR A 443 -3.33 7.01 -33.19
C TYR A 443 -3.37 8.09 -34.28
N TRP A 444 -3.21 7.69 -35.55
CA TRP A 444 -3.27 8.60 -36.69
C TRP A 444 -4.68 9.17 -36.91
N GLY A 445 -5.72 8.35 -36.68
CA GLY A 445 -7.11 8.79 -36.68
C GLY A 445 -7.37 9.90 -35.67
N ILE A 446 -6.95 9.70 -34.42
CA ILE A 446 -7.03 10.71 -33.35
C ILE A 446 -6.18 11.95 -33.69
N GLN A 447 -4.99 11.77 -34.27
CA GLN A 447 -4.14 12.89 -34.71
C GLN A 447 -4.82 13.77 -35.76
N LYS A 448 -5.48 13.14 -36.74
CA LYS A 448 -6.22 13.86 -37.77
C LYS A 448 -7.39 14.64 -37.18
N LEU A 449 -8.15 14.02 -36.28
CA LEU A 449 -9.27 14.67 -35.58
C LEU A 449 -8.81 15.80 -34.66
N ALA A 450 -7.66 15.65 -33.99
CA ALA A 450 -7.08 16.68 -33.13
C ALA A 450 -6.74 17.98 -33.89
N LYS A 451 -6.42 17.89 -35.19
CA LYS A 451 -6.23 19.09 -36.04
C LYS A 451 -7.54 19.84 -36.25
N PHE A 452 -8.65 19.12 -36.46
CA PHE A 452 -9.97 19.73 -36.61
C PHE A 452 -10.48 20.36 -35.31
N LEU A 453 -10.10 19.81 -34.14
CA LEU A 453 -10.40 20.43 -32.84
C LEU A 453 -9.66 21.76 -32.61
N LYS A 454 -8.43 21.92 -33.14
CA LYS A 454 -7.60 23.13 -32.96
C LYS A 454 -7.99 24.30 -33.86
N GLY A 455 -8.67 24.06 -34.98
CA GLY A 455 -8.92 25.09 -36.01
C GLY A 455 -10.31 25.09 -36.65
N GLY A 456 -11.23 24.23 -36.21
CA GLY A 456 -12.58 24.12 -36.75
C GLY A 456 -13.57 25.15 -36.19
N ASN A 457 -14.61 25.47 -36.97
CA ASN A 457 -15.80 26.16 -36.47
C ASN A 457 -16.58 25.26 -35.48
N PRO A 458 -17.53 25.79 -34.67
CA PRO A 458 -18.22 25.00 -33.65
C PRO A 458 -18.83 23.69 -34.15
N THR A 459 -19.37 23.69 -35.38
CA THR A 459 -19.94 22.50 -36.03
C THR A 459 -18.87 21.46 -36.36
N ALA A 460 -17.74 21.87 -36.94
CA ALA A 460 -16.62 20.98 -37.26
C ALA A 460 -15.97 20.41 -35.99
N THR A 461 -15.82 21.24 -34.95
CA THR A 461 -15.32 20.82 -33.63
C THR A 461 -16.25 19.80 -32.99
N LEU A 462 -17.58 20.01 -33.06
CA LEU A 462 -18.55 19.05 -32.54
C LEU A 462 -18.51 17.71 -33.29
N ILE A 463 -18.44 17.74 -34.63
CA ILE A 463 -18.30 16.52 -35.44
C ILE A 463 -17.01 15.79 -35.07
N ALA A 464 -15.89 16.51 -34.93
CA ALA A 464 -14.62 15.92 -34.53
C ALA A 464 -14.65 15.30 -33.13
N LEU A 465 -15.33 15.93 -32.16
CA LEU A 465 -15.55 15.37 -30.81
C LEU A 465 -16.41 14.10 -30.86
N CYS A 466 -17.48 14.09 -31.66
CA CYS A 466 -18.31 12.89 -31.87
C CYS A 466 -17.49 11.76 -32.49
N SER A 467 -16.77 12.03 -33.58
CA SER A 467 -15.92 11.04 -34.24
C SER A 467 -14.78 10.54 -33.36
N MET A 468 -14.25 11.37 -32.45
CA MET A 468 -13.22 10.96 -31.50
C MET A 468 -13.77 9.97 -30.46
N ARG A 469 -15.04 10.07 -30.10
CA ARG A 469 -15.72 9.14 -29.19
C ARG A 469 -16.06 7.79 -29.84
N ASP A 470 -16.08 7.71 -31.17
CA ASP A 470 -16.28 6.44 -31.87
C ASP A 470 -15.04 5.52 -31.76
N PHE A 471 -13.89 6.06 -31.33
CA PHE A 471 -12.73 5.27 -30.95
C PHE A 471 -12.87 4.71 -29.53
N ASN A 472 -12.21 3.58 -29.28
CA ASN A 472 -12.15 3.02 -27.93
C ASN A 472 -11.17 3.82 -27.05
N LEU A 473 -11.67 4.83 -26.35
CA LEU A 473 -10.89 5.73 -25.51
C LEU A 473 -10.38 5.07 -24.22
N ALA A 474 -10.87 3.87 -23.88
CA ALA A 474 -10.30 3.06 -22.80
C ALA A 474 -8.97 2.40 -23.18
N GLN A 475 -8.66 2.29 -24.48
CA GLN A 475 -7.37 1.76 -24.94
C GLN A 475 -6.22 2.73 -24.68
N GLU A 476 -5.09 2.19 -24.22
CA GLU A 476 -3.90 2.95 -23.89
C GLU A 476 -3.34 3.70 -25.12
N THR A 477 -3.43 3.11 -26.31
CA THR A 477 -3.00 3.73 -27.58
C THR A 477 -3.75 5.02 -27.90
N CYS A 478 -5.07 5.02 -27.72
CA CYS A 478 -5.92 6.20 -27.90
C CYS A 478 -5.63 7.28 -26.85
N GLN A 479 -5.43 6.86 -25.59
CA GLN A 479 -5.09 7.75 -24.48
C GLN A 479 -3.72 8.41 -24.67
N LEU A 480 -2.73 7.66 -25.15
CA LEU A 480 -1.40 8.15 -25.52
C LEU A 480 -1.49 9.13 -26.69
N ALA A 481 -2.26 8.82 -27.74
CA ALA A 481 -2.49 9.74 -28.85
C ALA A 481 -3.05 11.09 -28.37
N ILE A 482 -4.09 11.08 -27.55
CA ILE A 482 -4.70 12.30 -27.01
C ILE A 482 -3.69 13.10 -26.18
N LYS A 483 -2.83 12.43 -25.43
CA LYS A 483 -1.79 13.07 -24.60
C LYS A 483 -0.66 13.65 -25.45
N ASP A 484 -0.03 12.85 -26.32
CA ASP A 484 1.19 13.21 -27.05
C ASP A 484 0.97 14.30 -28.10
N ILE A 485 -0.23 14.35 -28.69
CA ILE A 485 -0.60 15.34 -29.72
C ILE A 485 -0.99 16.70 -29.07
N GLY A 486 -0.99 16.78 -27.74
CA GLY A 486 -1.47 17.92 -26.98
C GLY A 486 -2.99 18.12 -27.14
N CYS A 487 -3.73 17.06 -27.46
CA CYS A 487 -5.19 17.13 -27.60
C CYS A 487 -5.85 17.36 -26.23
N LEU A 488 -5.24 16.86 -25.14
CA LEU A 488 -5.74 17.07 -23.78
C LEU A 488 -5.87 18.56 -23.41
N GLU A 489 -4.89 19.39 -23.79
CA GLU A 489 -4.94 20.85 -23.58
C GLU A 489 -6.08 21.48 -24.38
N VAL A 490 -6.31 21.04 -25.62
CA VAL A 490 -7.42 21.51 -26.47
C VAL A 490 -8.76 21.15 -25.85
N LEU A 491 -8.93 19.90 -25.40
CA LEU A 491 -10.14 19.46 -24.73
C LEU A 491 -10.42 20.31 -23.48
N ILE A 492 -9.39 20.60 -22.68
CA ILE A 492 -9.51 21.45 -21.49
C ILE A 492 -9.90 22.89 -21.89
N ASN A 493 -9.27 23.45 -22.91
CA ASN A 493 -9.60 24.80 -23.40
C ASN A 493 -11.04 24.89 -23.95
N LEU A 494 -11.55 23.82 -24.58
CA LEU A 494 -12.94 23.75 -25.04
C LEU A 494 -13.94 23.88 -23.88
N LEU A 495 -13.55 23.60 -22.63
CA LEU A 495 -14.41 23.78 -21.46
C LEU A 495 -14.70 25.25 -21.16
N ASP A 496 -13.86 26.19 -21.62
CA ASP A 496 -14.05 27.63 -21.41
C ASP A 496 -14.79 28.33 -22.55
N THR A 497 -15.27 27.57 -23.54
CA THR A 497 -16.03 28.12 -24.68
C THR A 497 -17.47 28.48 -24.30
N GLU A 498 -18.12 29.34 -25.10
CA GLU A 498 -19.54 29.69 -24.91
C GLU A 498 -20.50 28.61 -25.44
N GLU A 499 -20.00 27.69 -26.26
CA GLU A 499 -20.77 26.64 -26.93
C GLU A 499 -20.95 25.40 -26.03
N ILE A 500 -22.09 25.30 -25.36
CA ILE A 500 -22.42 24.21 -24.41
C ILE A 500 -22.22 22.83 -25.04
N LYS A 501 -22.55 22.64 -26.32
CA LYS A 501 -22.38 21.36 -27.01
C LYS A 501 -20.92 20.94 -27.14
N CYS A 502 -20.01 21.89 -27.35
CA CYS A 502 -18.56 21.63 -27.40
C CYS A 502 -18.02 21.30 -26.01
N GLN A 503 -18.49 22.00 -24.97
CA GLN A 503 -18.14 21.69 -23.58
C GLN A 503 -18.59 20.28 -23.19
N ILE A 504 -19.85 19.90 -23.52
CA ILE A 504 -20.40 18.55 -23.28
C ILE A 504 -19.58 17.50 -24.04
N GLY A 505 -19.29 17.72 -25.32
CA GLY A 505 -18.50 16.79 -26.13
C GLY A 505 -17.10 16.58 -25.57
N SER A 506 -16.45 17.66 -25.12
CA SER A 506 -15.14 17.59 -24.47
C SER A 506 -15.20 16.82 -23.15
N LEU A 507 -16.16 17.13 -22.27
CA LEU A 507 -16.29 16.44 -20.98
C LEU A 507 -16.60 14.95 -21.13
N LYS A 508 -17.35 14.54 -22.16
CA LYS A 508 -17.60 13.11 -22.44
C LYS A 508 -16.28 12.35 -22.70
N ILE A 509 -15.37 12.94 -23.47
CA ILE A 509 -14.05 12.37 -23.74
C ILE A 509 -13.19 12.42 -22.46
N LEU A 510 -13.10 13.58 -21.81
CA LEU A 510 -12.29 13.78 -20.59
C LEU A 510 -12.71 12.83 -19.46
N LYS A 511 -14.02 12.61 -19.27
CA LYS A 511 -14.57 11.67 -18.30
C LYS A 511 -14.01 10.26 -18.51
N GLU A 512 -13.98 9.78 -19.75
CA GLU A 512 -13.56 8.41 -20.09
C GLU A 512 -12.05 8.24 -19.89
N ILE A 513 -11.24 9.14 -20.46
CA ILE A 513 -9.78 9.07 -20.37
C ILE A 513 -9.25 9.42 -18.97
N SER A 514 -10.00 10.20 -18.18
CA SER A 514 -9.64 10.54 -16.80
C SER A 514 -9.74 9.35 -15.85
N GLN A 515 -10.04 8.13 -16.29
CA GLN A 515 -9.86 6.93 -15.48
C GLN A 515 -8.38 6.56 -15.30
N ASN A 516 -7.51 6.99 -16.22
CA ASN A 516 -6.08 6.75 -16.19
C ASN A 516 -5.36 7.70 -15.21
N THR A 517 -4.55 7.16 -14.32
CA THR A 517 -3.84 7.91 -13.26
C THR A 517 -2.92 9.01 -13.81
N LEU A 518 -2.21 8.77 -14.93
CA LEU A 518 -1.32 9.77 -15.54
C LEU A 518 -2.10 10.92 -16.19
N ILE A 519 -3.22 10.61 -16.83
CA ILE A 519 -4.07 11.62 -17.47
C ILE A 519 -4.72 12.50 -16.42
N ARG A 520 -5.19 11.95 -15.29
CA ARG A 520 -5.74 12.74 -14.16
C ARG A 520 -4.75 13.79 -13.66
N GLN A 521 -3.48 13.41 -13.49
CA GLN A 521 -2.43 14.34 -13.06
C GLN A 521 -2.24 15.44 -14.10
N THR A 522 -2.15 15.07 -15.38
CA THR A 522 -1.99 16.02 -16.47
C THR A 522 -3.18 16.99 -16.58
N ILE A 523 -4.43 16.51 -16.42
CA ILE A 523 -5.63 17.37 -16.39
C ILE A 523 -5.55 18.40 -15.26
N ALA A 524 -5.11 17.97 -14.07
CA ALA A 524 -4.98 18.89 -12.93
C ALA A 524 -3.84 19.89 -13.13
N ASP A 525 -2.71 19.49 -13.71
CA ASP A 525 -1.56 20.36 -13.98
C ASP A 525 -1.86 21.40 -15.07
N LEU A 526 -2.69 21.04 -16.06
CA LEU A 526 -3.18 21.94 -17.10
C LEU A 526 -4.32 22.87 -16.65
N GLY A 527 -4.71 22.83 -15.37
CA GLY A 527 -5.76 23.70 -14.85
C GLY A 527 -7.20 23.30 -15.26
N GLY A 528 -7.41 22.03 -15.63
CA GLY A 528 -8.73 21.56 -16.06
C GLY A 528 -9.77 21.51 -14.94
N LEU A 529 -9.34 21.34 -13.69
CA LEU A 529 -10.25 21.28 -12.53
C LEU A 529 -10.93 22.63 -12.26
N GLU A 530 -10.22 23.73 -12.46
CA GLU A 530 -10.74 25.10 -12.33
C GLU A 530 -11.92 25.33 -13.30
N LEU A 531 -11.74 24.93 -14.56
CA LEU A 531 -12.76 25.05 -15.61
C LEU A 531 -13.94 24.13 -15.34
N MET A 532 -13.70 22.88 -14.94
CA MET A 532 -14.79 21.97 -14.54
C MET A 532 -15.61 22.54 -13.38
N VAL A 533 -14.95 23.13 -12.37
CA VAL A 533 -15.62 23.80 -11.24
C VAL A 533 -16.39 25.05 -11.68
N LYS A 534 -15.92 25.78 -12.69
CA LYS A 534 -16.66 26.89 -13.32
C LYS A 534 -17.93 26.38 -14.01
N ASN A 535 -17.83 25.27 -14.76
CA ASN A 535 -18.95 24.71 -15.53
C ASN A 535 -20.09 24.17 -14.66
N LEU A 536 -19.85 23.90 -13.37
CA LEU A 536 -20.90 23.57 -12.39
C LEU A 536 -21.92 24.71 -12.18
N ASP A 537 -21.60 25.96 -12.52
CA ASP A 537 -22.54 27.09 -12.44
C ASP A 537 -23.45 27.24 -13.68
N SER A 538 -23.24 26.43 -14.73
CA SER A 538 -24.05 26.46 -15.96
C SER A 538 -25.55 26.23 -15.68
N PRO A 539 -26.48 26.72 -16.50
CA PRO A 539 -27.89 26.30 -16.41
C PRO A 539 -28.12 24.87 -16.93
N ASP A 540 -27.23 24.35 -17.76
CA ASP A 540 -27.39 23.05 -18.41
C ASP A 540 -27.13 21.87 -17.44
N LYS A 541 -28.10 20.97 -17.32
CA LYS A 541 -28.04 19.84 -16.39
C LYS A 541 -27.01 18.79 -16.81
N GLU A 542 -26.91 18.48 -18.10
CA GLU A 542 -25.99 17.46 -18.63
C GLU A 542 -24.54 17.88 -18.42
N LEU A 543 -24.24 19.16 -18.67
CA LEU A 543 -22.93 19.74 -18.45
C LEU A 543 -22.50 19.65 -16.98
N LYS A 544 -23.41 19.94 -16.03
CA LYS A 544 -23.14 19.78 -14.58
C LYS A 544 -22.80 18.34 -14.21
N CYS A 545 -23.59 17.38 -14.70
CA CYS A 545 -23.38 15.97 -14.41
C CYS A 545 -22.00 15.51 -14.89
N LEU A 546 -21.67 15.82 -16.15
CA LEU A 546 -20.38 15.44 -16.75
C LEU A 546 -19.20 16.14 -16.06
N ALA A 547 -19.35 17.42 -15.70
CA ALA A 547 -18.31 18.14 -14.96
C ALA A 547 -18.08 17.52 -13.58
N ALA A 548 -19.15 17.21 -12.84
CA ALA A 548 -19.06 16.56 -11.53
C ALA A 548 -18.45 15.15 -11.62
N GLU A 549 -18.87 14.33 -12.60
CA GLU A 549 -18.33 12.98 -12.81
C GLU A 549 -16.84 13.02 -13.18
N THR A 550 -16.44 13.95 -14.04
CA THR A 550 -15.02 14.13 -14.41
C THR A 550 -14.20 14.63 -13.20
N ILE A 551 -14.74 15.56 -12.40
CA ILE A 551 -14.12 15.97 -11.13
C ILE A 551 -13.95 14.77 -10.20
N ALA A 552 -14.94 13.86 -10.10
CA ALA A 552 -14.86 12.67 -9.27
C ALA A 552 -13.70 11.74 -9.67
N ASN A 553 -13.45 11.61 -10.98
CA ASN A 553 -12.33 10.83 -11.51
C ASN A 553 -10.99 11.50 -11.21
N VAL A 554 -10.87 12.82 -11.45
CA VAL A 554 -9.60 13.55 -11.30
C VAL A 554 -9.25 13.80 -9.82
N ALA A 555 -10.22 14.01 -8.94
CA ALA A 555 -10.02 14.35 -7.51
C ALA A 555 -9.56 13.19 -6.61
N ARG A 556 -8.78 12.24 -7.14
CA ARG A 556 -8.29 11.06 -6.40
C ARG A 556 -6.95 11.26 -5.68
N PHE A 557 -6.27 12.37 -5.90
CA PHE A 557 -5.02 12.72 -5.21
C PHE A 557 -5.08 14.11 -4.53
N LYS A 558 -4.14 14.38 -3.62
CA LYS A 558 -4.17 15.53 -2.70
C LYS A 558 -4.22 16.90 -3.39
N GLN A 559 -3.41 17.12 -4.42
CA GLN A 559 -3.39 18.39 -5.17
C GLN A 559 -4.73 18.65 -5.86
N ALA A 560 -5.29 17.68 -6.58
CA ALA A 560 -6.60 17.82 -7.21
C ALA A 560 -7.72 18.15 -6.20
N ARG A 561 -7.79 17.42 -5.07
CA ARG A 561 -8.74 17.70 -3.98
C ARG A 561 -8.62 19.11 -3.44
N ARG A 562 -7.39 19.63 -3.34
CA ARG A 562 -7.12 21.01 -2.91
C ARG A 562 -7.61 22.03 -3.94
N THR A 563 -7.33 21.82 -5.22
CA THR A 563 -7.76 22.71 -6.31
C THR A 563 -9.28 22.86 -6.35
N VAL A 564 -10.02 21.74 -6.27
CA VAL A 564 -11.49 21.76 -6.23
C VAL A 564 -12.00 22.61 -5.06
N ARG A 565 -11.41 22.47 -3.87
CA ARG A 565 -11.79 23.26 -2.68
C ARG A 565 -11.46 24.75 -2.84
N GLN A 566 -10.27 25.08 -3.34
CA GLN A 566 -9.82 26.48 -3.48
C GLN A 566 -10.69 27.28 -4.45
N HIS A 567 -11.20 26.63 -5.50
CA HIS A 567 -12.10 27.25 -6.48
C HIS A 567 -13.59 27.18 -6.08
N GLY A 568 -13.89 26.85 -4.82
CA GLY A 568 -15.27 26.81 -4.31
C GLY A 568 -16.10 25.62 -4.79
N GLY A 569 -15.47 24.62 -5.44
CA GLY A 569 -16.15 23.46 -6.01
C GLY A 569 -16.96 22.66 -4.98
N ILE A 570 -16.49 22.52 -3.74
CA ILE A 570 -17.22 21.81 -2.69
C ILE A 570 -18.62 22.40 -2.45
N LYS A 571 -18.73 23.74 -2.38
CA LYS A 571 -20.04 24.39 -2.18
C LYS A 571 -20.96 24.18 -3.38
N LYS A 572 -20.40 24.22 -4.60
CA LYS A 572 -21.17 23.98 -5.84
C LYS A 572 -21.64 22.54 -5.95
N LEU A 573 -20.79 21.57 -5.62
CA LEU A 573 -21.13 20.14 -5.60
C LEU A 573 -22.22 19.84 -4.56
N VAL A 574 -22.17 20.47 -3.38
CA VAL A 574 -23.24 20.33 -2.37
C VAL A 574 -24.57 20.88 -2.89
N ARG A 575 -24.58 21.98 -3.66
CA ARG A 575 -25.81 22.50 -4.28
C ARG A 575 -26.45 21.54 -5.29
N LEU A 576 -25.66 20.68 -5.94
CA LEU A 576 -26.22 19.65 -6.83
C LEU A 576 -27.10 18.63 -6.07
N LEU A 577 -26.95 18.53 -4.74
CA LEU A 577 -27.76 17.66 -3.89
C LEU A 577 -29.08 18.31 -3.44
N GLU A 578 -29.32 19.60 -3.71
CA GLU A 578 -30.51 20.33 -3.24
C GLU A 578 -31.78 19.94 -4.02
N CYS A 579 -31.66 19.32 -5.20
CA CYS A 579 -32.81 18.86 -5.97
C CYS A 579 -33.49 17.66 -5.27
N VAL A 580 -34.80 17.70 -5.06
CA VAL A 580 -35.53 16.61 -4.40
C VAL A 580 -36.78 16.27 -5.20
N SER A 581 -36.93 15.00 -5.57
CA SER A 581 -38.25 14.40 -5.82
C SER A 581 -38.75 13.82 -4.50
N GLU A 582 -39.84 14.37 -3.97
CA GLU A 582 -40.54 13.83 -2.80
C GLU A 582 -41.64 12.88 -3.28
N GLY A 583 -41.29 11.63 -3.58
CA GLY A 583 -42.30 10.62 -3.93
C GLY A 583 -41.75 9.23 -4.26
N PRO A 584 -42.45 8.13 -3.89
CA PRO A 584 -42.07 6.75 -4.22
C PRO A 584 -42.62 6.23 -5.57
N THR A 585 -43.15 7.10 -6.46
CA THR A 585 -43.83 6.68 -7.70
C THR A 585 -43.19 7.29 -8.94
N SER A 586 -42.91 6.44 -9.94
CA SER A 586 -42.52 6.72 -11.33
C SER A 586 -41.95 8.13 -11.59
N LEU A 587 -40.62 8.24 -11.53
CA LEU A 587 -39.90 9.48 -11.86
C LEU A 587 -40.35 10.02 -13.22
N THR A 588 -40.76 11.28 -13.27
CA THR A 588 -40.85 12.00 -14.54
C THR A 588 -39.44 12.15 -15.13
N PRO A 589 -39.27 12.34 -16.46
CA PRO A 589 -37.96 12.53 -17.08
C PRO A 589 -37.15 13.69 -16.47
N SER A 590 -37.82 14.72 -15.95
CA SER A 590 -37.16 15.84 -15.26
C SER A 590 -36.59 15.42 -13.90
N GLU A 591 -37.33 14.64 -13.13
CA GLU A 591 -36.90 14.15 -11.81
C GLU A 591 -35.79 13.09 -11.92
N ALA A 592 -35.81 12.29 -12.98
CA ALA A 592 -34.71 11.37 -13.30
C ALA A 592 -33.40 12.12 -13.54
N MET A 593 -33.45 13.23 -14.28
CA MET A 593 -32.26 14.06 -14.52
C MET A 593 -31.77 14.77 -13.25
N ASP A 594 -32.69 15.19 -12.37
CA ASP A 594 -32.34 15.78 -11.08
C ASP A 594 -31.70 14.78 -10.12
N THR A 595 -32.18 13.53 -10.15
CA THR A 595 -31.58 12.42 -9.39
C THR A 595 -30.19 12.09 -9.91
N GLU A 596 -29.99 12.06 -11.23
CA GLU A 596 -28.68 11.83 -11.84
C GLU A 596 -27.69 12.95 -11.50
N MET A 597 -28.15 14.20 -11.50
CA MET A 597 -27.33 15.35 -11.10
C MET A 597 -26.86 15.24 -9.65
N ALA A 598 -27.76 14.85 -8.74
CA ALA A 598 -27.42 14.62 -7.35
C ALA A 598 -26.46 13.42 -7.20
N ARG A 599 -26.64 12.35 -7.98
CA ARG A 599 -25.72 11.19 -8.01
C ARG A 599 -24.31 11.61 -8.42
N CYS A 600 -24.17 12.36 -9.52
CA CYS A 600 -22.87 12.88 -9.97
C CYS A 600 -22.24 13.83 -8.93
N GLY A 601 -23.05 14.69 -8.31
CA GLY A 601 -22.61 15.57 -7.22
C GLY A 601 -22.08 14.79 -6.02
N ALA A 602 -22.82 13.77 -5.57
CA ALA A 602 -22.42 12.88 -4.48
C ALA A 602 -21.14 12.11 -4.81
N LEU A 603 -21.00 11.62 -6.05
CA LEU A 603 -19.79 10.90 -6.50
C LEU A 603 -18.54 11.80 -6.45
N ALA A 604 -18.66 13.05 -6.89
CA ALA A 604 -17.58 14.03 -6.81
C ALA A 604 -17.23 14.38 -5.35
N LEU A 605 -18.25 14.53 -4.50
CA LEU A 605 -18.07 14.78 -3.06
C LEU A 605 -17.37 13.61 -2.38
N TRP A 606 -17.69 12.38 -2.76
CA TRP A 606 -17.04 11.19 -2.23
C TRP A 606 -15.53 11.21 -2.49
N SER A 607 -15.10 11.40 -3.74
CA SER A 607 -13.67 11.55 -4.07
C SER A 607 -13.01 12.70 -3.30
N CYS A 608 -13.71 13.83 -3.18
CA CYS A 608 -13.22 15.00 -2.45
C CYS A 608 -13.12 14.78 -0.93
N SER A 609 -14.01 13.96 -0.36
CA SER A 609 -14.18 13.77 1.08
C SER A 609 -13.04 13.00 1.76
N LYS A 610 -12.13 12.39 1.00
CA LYS A 610 -10.90 11.78 1.56
C LYS A 610 -10.05 12.79 2.34
N SER A 611 -10.02 14.07 1.92
CA SER A 611 -9.27 15.13 2.61
C SER A 611 -10.06 15.70 3.81
N THR A 612 -9.41 15.78 4.98
CA THR A 612 -9.96 16.39 6.22
C THR A 612 -10.45 17.82 6.00
N LYS A 613 -9.70 18.65 5.27
CA LYS A 613 -10.09 20.04 4.94
C LYS A 613 -11.33 20.11 4.05
N ASN A 614 -11.53 19.12 3.17
CA ASN A 614 -12.71 19.03 2.33
C ASN A 614 -13.92 18.57 3.14
N LYS A 615 -13.78 17.60 4.07
CA LYS A 615 -14.84 17.23 5.02
C LYS A 615 -15.36 18.46 5.76
N ALA A 616 -14.46 19.29 6.29
CA ALA A 616 -14.86 20.54 6.96
C ALA A 616 -15.61 21.51 6.03
N ALA A 617 -15.22 21.58 4.75
CA ALA A 617 -15.91 22.42 3.75
C ALA A 617 -17.30 21.87 3.39
N ILE A 618 -17.47 20.55 3.25
CA ILE A 618 -18.76 19.89 3.00
C ILE A 618 -19.73 20.20 4.14
N ARG A 619 -19.27 20.06 5.39
CA ARG A 619 -20.07 20.38 6.58
C ARG A 619 -20.50 21.85 6.59
N LYS A 620 -19.57 22.79 6.35
CA LYS A 620 -19.87 24.24 6.29
C LYS A 620 -20.83 24.60 5.16
N ALA A 621 -20.84 23.84 4.07
CA ALA A 621 -21.73 24.04 2.95
C ALA A 621 -23.14 23.45 3.19
N GLY A 622 -23.40 22.78 4.32
CA GLY A 622 -24.70 22.16 4.59
C GLY A 622 -24.90 20.80 3.92
N GLY A 623 -23.82 20.10 3.57
CA GLY A 623 -23.94 18.80 2.88
C GLY A 623 -24.55 17.67 3.73
N ILE A 624 -24.40 17.71 5.05
CA ILE A 624 -24.86 16.64 5.95
C ILE A 624 -26.39 16.43 5.89
N PRO A 625 -27.24 17.46 6.11
CA PRO A 625 -28.69 17.31 5.99
C PRO A 625 -29.15 16.81 4.61
N LEU A 626 -28.49 17.26 3.53
CA LEU A 626 -28.82 16.83 2.17
C LEU A 626 -28.47 15.35 1.94
N LEU A 627 -27.30 14.90 2.40
CA LEU A 627 -26.93 13.48 2.36
C LEU A 627 -27.87 12.62 3.21
N ALA A 628 -28.32 13.12 4.37
CA ALA A 628 -29.34 12.45 5.20
C ALA A 628 -30.67 12.28 4.46
N LYS A 629 -31.08 13.32 3.73
CA LYS A 629 -32.32 13.30 2.95
C LYS A 629 -32.24 12.25 1.83
N TRP A 630 -31.15 12.24 1.06
CA TRP A 630 -30.94 11.27 -0.02
C TRP A 630 -30.82 9.82 0.46
N LEU A 631 -30.29 9.60 1.67
CA LEU A 631 -30.20 8.27 2.28
C LEU A 631 -31.57 7.64 2.57
N LYS A 632 -32.65 8.43 2.64
CA LYS A 632 -34.03 7.95 2.83
C LYS A 632 -34.70 7.52 1.51
N CYS A 633 -34.11 7.82 0.37
CA CYS A 633 -34.69 7.52 -0.94
C CYS A 633 -34.44 6.06 -1.34
N SER A 634 -35.37 5.46 -2.10
CA SER A 634 -35.31 4.05 -2.53
C SER A 634 -34.38 3.78 -3.72
N HIS A 635 -33.80 4.81 -4.34
CA HIS A 635 -32.98 4.66 -5.55
C HIS A 635 -31.56 4.21 -5.22
N ALA A 636 -31.25 2.94 -5.49
CA ALA A 636 -29.96 2.35 -5.13
C ALA A 636 -28.73 3.00 -5.81
N ASP A 637 -28.88 3.65 -6.97
CA ASP A 637 -27.76 4.26 -7.72
C ASP A 637 -27.17 5.50 -7.03
N ILE A 638 -27.98 6.28 -6.31
CA ILE A 638 -27.51 7.44 -5.54
C ILE A 638 -27.03 7.06 -4.15
N LEU A 639 -27.55 5.96 -3.58
CA LEU A 639 -27.17 5.53 -2.24
C LEU A 639 -25.68 5.18 -2.13
N THR A 640 -25.10 4.52 -3.14
CA THR A 640 -23.67 4.16 -3.15
C THR A 640 -22.75 5.38 -2.95
N PRO A 641 -22.79 6.43 -3.79
CA PRO A 641 -21.94 7.60 -3.60
C PRO A 641 -22.30 8.44 -2.35
N VAL A 642 -23.56 8.44 -1.92
CA VAL A 642 -23.99 9.11 -0.68
C VAL A 642 -23.37 8.42 0.54
N VAL A 643 -23.53 7.10 0.66
CA VAL A 643 -22.93 6.33 1.77
C VAL A 643 -21.41 6.34 1.67
N GLY A 644 -20.83 6.27 0.47
CA GLY A 644 -19.40 6.45 0.24
C GLY A 644 -18.89 7.80 0.75
N THR A 645 -19.61 8.89 0.53
CA THR A 645 -19.25 10.20 1.11
C THR A 645 -19.35 10.19 2.64
N LEU A 646 -20.41 9.59 3.18
CA LEU A 646 -20.63 9.50 4.62
C LEU A 646 -19.57 8.63 5.31
N GLN A 647 -19.16 7.50 4.72
CA GLN A 647 -18.11 6.63 5.27
C GLN A 647 -16.78 7.40 5.40
N GLU A 648 -16.40 8.21 4.41
CA GLU A 648 -15.14 8.95 4.48
C GLU A 648 -15.21 10.05 5.54
N CYS A 649 -16.37 10.71 5.64
CA CYS A 649 -16.58 11.74 6.63
C CYS A 649 -16.69 11.19 8.07
N ALA A 650 -17.17 9.95 8.26
CA ALA A 650 -17.30 9.30 9.57
C ALA A 650 -15.98 9.10 10.34
N SER A 651 -14.84 9.25 9.68
CA SER A 651 -13.53 9.30 10.34
C SER A 651 -13.37 10.52 11.27
N GLU A 652 -14.19 11.56 11.13
CA GLU A 652 -14.17 12.74 11.98
C GLU A 652 -15.25 12.65 13.09
N PRO A 653 -14.91 12.88 14.37
CA PRO A 653 -15.87 12.81 15.47
C PRO A 653 -17.09 13.73 15.30
N SER A 654 -16.88 14.92 14.71
CA SER A 654 -17.96 15.88 14.45
C SER A 654 -18.99 15.35 13.43
N TYR A 655 -18.57 14.52 12.48
CA TYR A 655 -19.46 13.89 11.52
C TYR A 655 -20.20 12.72 12.13
N ARG A 656 -19.55 11.90 12.96
CA ARG A 656 -20.23 10.82 13.69
C ARG A 656 -21.36 11.35 14.56
N LEU A 657 -21.12 12.45 15.27
CA LEU A 657 -22.17 13.13 16.03
C LEU A 657 -23.33 13.56 15.12
N ALA A 658 -23.04 14.20 13.99
CA ALA A 658 -24.07 14.67 13.07
C ALA A 658 -24.88 13.51 12.44
N MET A 659 -24.21 12.41 12.06
CA MET A 659 -24.88 11.21 11.53
C MET A 659 -25.83 10.58 12.55
N ARG A 660 -25.50 10.64 13.84
CA ARG A 660 -26.40 10.21 14.92
C ARG A 660 -27.59 11.15 15.08
N THR A 661 -27.35 12.47 15.15
CA THR A 661 -28.43 13.46 15.38
C THR A 661 -29.41 13.52 14.21
N GLU A 662 -28.96 13.27 12.98
CA GLU A 662 -29.80 13.25 11.77
C GLU A 662 -30.49 11.89 11.53
N GLY A 663 -30.33 10.91 12.42
CA GLY A 663 -30.95 9.58 12.29
C GLY A 663 -30.43 8.77 11.10
N MET A 664 -29.21 9.04 10.61
CA MET A 664 -28.66 8.36 9.43
C MET A 664 -28.33 6.89 9.71
N ILE A 665 -27.98 6.54 10.96
CA ILE A 665 -27.56 5.17 11.34
C ILE A 665 -28.66 4.15 11.03
N GLU A 666 -29.93 4.49 11.26
CA GLU A 666 -31.07 3.62 10.93
C GLU A 666 -31.11 3.27 9.44
N ASN A 667 -30.92 4.26 8.56
CA ASN A 667 -30.98 4.05 7.12
C ASN A 667 -29.74 3.31 6.59
N ILE A 668 -28.56 3.56 7.17
CA ILE A 668 -27.34 2.77 6.87
C ILE A 668 -27.56 1.29 7.23
N VAL A 669 -28.16 1.03 8.39
CA VAL A 669 -28.48 -0.32 8.84
C VAL A 669 -29.48 -1.01 7.91
N LYS A 670 -30.55 -0.33 7.49
CA LYS A 670 -31.53 -0.88 6.53
C LYS A 670 -30.88 -1.29 5.21
N ASN A 671 -29.93 -0.48 4.71
CA ASN A 671 -29.25 -0.72 3.44
C ASN A 671 -28.22 -1.88 3.49
N LEU A 672 -27.90 -2.44 4.66
CA LEU A 672 -27.11 -3.68 4.76
C LEU A 672 -27.82 -4.89 4.15
N SER A 673 -29.15 -4.86 4.04
CA SER A 673 -29.96 -5.91 3.42
C SER A 673 -30.23 -5.65 1.93
N SER A 674 -29.55 -4.69 1.30
CA SER A 674 -29.64 -4.44 -0.14
C SER A 674 -29.11 -5.62 -0.96
N GLU A 675 -29.57 -5.80 -2.19
CA GLU A 675 -29.03 -6.81 -3.12
C GLU A 675 -27.65 -6.42 -3.70
N ARG A 676 -27.24 -5.15 -3.57
CA ARG A 676 -25.98 -4.65 -4.14
C ARG A 676 -24.83 -4.74 -3.15
N GLU A 677 -23.86 -5.61 -3.44
CA GLU A 677 -22.68 -5.82 -2.60
C GLU A 677 -21.86 -4.54 -2.37
N GLU A 678 -21.72 -3.67 -3.38
CA GLU A 678 -21.01 -2.39 -3.23
C GLU A 678 -21.67 -1.50 -2.16
N LEU A 679 -23.00 -1.41 -2.17
CA LEU A 679 -23.74 -0.61 -1.19
C LEU A 679 -23.62 -1.22 0.21
N GLN A 680 -23.72 -2.56 0.32
CA GLN A 680 -23.52 -3.28 1.58
C GLN A 680 -22.12 -2.99 2.16
N MET A 681 -21.09 -3.02 1.31
CA MET A 681 -19.70 -2.76 1.69
C MET A 681 -19.54 -1.34 2.26
N HIS A 682 -20.09 -0.32 1.57
CA HIS A 682 -20.02 1.05 2.07
C HIS A 682 -20.83 1.25 3.36
N CYS A 683 -21.98 0.60 3.50
CA CYS A 683 -22.77 0.64 4.73
C CYS A 683 -22.00 0.01 5.91
N ALA A 684 -21.37 -1.15 5.69
CA ALA A 684 -20.55 -1.80 6.69
C ALA A 684 -19.32 -0.95 7.07
N SER A 685 -18.63 -0.36 6.10
CA SER A 685 -17.49 0.53 6.33
C SER A 685 -17.89 1.81 7.08
N ALA A 686 -19.06 2.38 6.79
CA ALA A 686 -19.61 3.51 7.53
C ALA A 686 -19.90 3.13 8.99
N ILE A 687 -20.49 1.95 9.23
CA ILE A 687 -20.72 1.42 10.59
C ILE A 687 -19.39 1.20 11.30
N PHE A 688 -18.41 0.58 10.65
CA PHE A 688 -17.07 0.37 11.20
C PHE A 688 -16.45 1.66 11.74
N LYS A 689 -16.49 2.74 10.95
CA LYS A 689 -15.96 4.06 11.35
C LYS A 689 -16.83 4.75 12.42
N CYS A 690 -18.16 4.60 12.36
CA CYS A 690 -19.07 5.25 13.33
C CYS A 690 -19.13 4.53 14.68
N ALA A 691 -18.91 3.21 14.71
CA ALA A 691 -19.02 2.35 15.89
C ALA A 691 -17.84 2.51 16.88
N GLU A 692 -16.93 3.46 16.64
CA GLU A 692 -16.00 3.94 17.66
C GLU A 692 -16.75 4.53 18.87
N ASP A 693 -17.88 5.21 18.62
CA ASP A 693 -18.71 5.81 19.65
C ASP A 693 -19.69 4.77 20.24
N ARG A 694 -19.82 4.75 21.58
CA ARG A 694 -20.72 3.82 22.29
C ARG A 694 -22.18 3.92 21.80
N GLU A 695 -22.68 5.14 21.68
CA GLU A 695 -24.07 5.39 21.26
C GLU A 695 -24.38 4.84 19.86
N THR A 696 -23.41 4.89 18.92
CA THR A 696 -23.59 4.29 17.60
C THR A 696 -23.75 2.77 17.71
N ARG A 697 -22.94 2.11 18.55
CA ARG A 697 -23.03 0.65 18.76
C ARG A 697 -24.42 0.25 19.28
N ASP A 698 -24.99 1.08 20.15
CA ASP A 698 -26.33 0.87 20.70
C ASP A 698 -27.40 1.11 19.63
N LEU A 699 -27.29 2.15 18.81
CA LEU A 699 -28.21 2.42 17.70
C LEU A 699 -28.19 1.30 16.64
N VAL A 700 -27.01 0.81 16.25
CA VAL A 700 -26.89 -0.32 15.31
C VAL A 700 -27.62 -1.55 15.83
N ARG A 701 -27.52 -1.83 17.14
CA ARG A 701 -28.28 -2.90 17.80
C ARG A 701 -29.78 -2.63 17.82
N GLN A 702 -30.20 -1.42 18.19
CA GLN A 702 -31.60 -1.04 18.31
C GLN A 702 -32.34 -1.09 16.96
N HIS A 703 -31.66 -0.72 15.87
CA HIS A 703 -32.21 -0.80 14.51
C HIS A 703 -32.04 -2.17 13.86
N GLY A 704 -31.57 -3.19 14.59
CA GLY A 704 -31.49 -4.57 14.10
C GLY A 704 -30.32 -4.87 13.16
N GLY A 705 -29.31 -4.01 13.07
CA GLY A 705 -28.20 -4.14 12.11
C GLY A 705 -27.19 -5.25 12.41
N LEU A 706 -27.18 -5.80 13.62
CA LEU A 706 -26.27 -6.90 13.98
C LEU A 706 -26.56 -8.18 13.19
N GLN A 707 -27.83 -8.50 12.91
CA GLN A 707 -28.19 -9.72 12.19
C GLN A 707 -27.81 -9.66 10.70
N PRO A 708 -28.08 -8.58 9.94
CA PRO A 708 -27.55 -8.41 8.59
C PRO A 708 -26.03 -8.53 8.52
N LEU A 709 -25.30 -7.93 9.47
CA LEU A 709 -23.84 -8.08 9.53
C LEU A 709 -23.41 -9.54 9.68
N CYS A 710 -24.10 -10.33 10.52
CA CYS A 710 -23.81 -11.77 10.65
C CYS A 710 -24.07 -12.55 9.37
N VAL A 711 -25.16 -12.23 8.65
CA VAL A 711 -25.48 -12.90 7.37
C VAL A 711 -24.39 -12.61 6.34
N LEU A 712 -23.92 -11.35 6.27
CA LEU A 712 -22.88 -10.94 5.33
C LEU A 712 -21.50 -11.54 5.64
N LEU A 713 -21.23 -11.97 6.88
CA LEU A 713 -19.99 -12.71 7.20
C LEU A 713 -19.88 -14.04 6.43
N GLY A 714 -21.01 -14.59 5.97
CA GLY A 714 -21.03 -15.81 5.15
C GLY A 714 -20.56 -15.61 3.71
N ASN A 715 -20.49 -14.36 3.21
CA ASN A 715 -20.05 -14.08 1.84
C ASN A 715 -18.51 -14.03 1.75
N SER A 716 -17.91 -15.20 1.60
CA SER A 716 -16.44 -15.35 1.62
C SER A 716 -15.74 -15.05 0.27
N GLU A 717 -16.51 -14.88 -0.81
CA GLU A 717 -15.98 -14.62 -2.16
C GLU A 717 -15.50 -13.17 -2.30
N ASN A 718 -16.32 -12.21 -1.86
CA ASN A 718 -15.98 -10.79 -1.92
C ASN A 718 -15.13 -10.36 -0.72
N LYS A 719 -13.80 -10.36 -0.90
CA LYS A 719 -12.82 -10.03 0.16
C LYS A 719 -12.94 -8.58 0.67
N GLN A 720 -13.33 -7.63 -0.18
CA GLN A 720 -13.47 -6.22 0.21
C GLN A 720 -14.72 -6.00 1.09
N LEU A 721 -15.85 -6.59 0.68
CA LEU A 721 -17.07 -6.62 1.50
C LEU A 721 -16.79 -7.30 2.84
N LEU A 722 -16.12 -8.45 2.82
CA LEU A 722 -15.77 -9.19 4.04
C LEU A 722 -14.90 -8.37 4.99
N ALA A 723 -13.92 -7.62 4.49
CA ALA A 723 -13.09 -6.71 5.31
C ALA A 723 -13.95 -5.62 5.99
N ALA A 724 -14.86 -4.99 5.24
CA ALA A 724 -15.75 -3.97 5.78
C ALA A 724 -16.72 -4.53 6.84
N VAL A 725 -17.32 -5.69 6.57
CA VAL A 725 -18.28 -6.36 7.48
C VAL A 725 -17.59 -6.84 8.75
N THR A 726 -16.44 -7.51 8.64
CA THR A 726 -15.67 -7.97 9.81
C THR A 726 -15.20 -6.79 10.66
N GLY A 727 -14.82 -5.67 10.04
CA GLY A 727 -14.50 -4.43 10.76
C GLY A 727 -15.71 -3.90 11.54
N ALA A 728 -16.88 -3.82 10.90
CA ALA A 728 -18.11 -3.38 11.53
C ALA A 728 -18.49 -4.27 12.73
N VAL A 729 -18.39 -5.60 12.56
CA VAL A 729 -18.62 -6.58 13.63
C VAL A 729 -17.64 -6.37 14.77
N TRP A 730 -16.33 -6.22 14.49
CA TRP A 730 -15.33 -5.96 15.52
C TRP A 730 -15.66 -4.73 16.35
N LYS A 731 -15.91 -3.59 15.72
CA LYS A 731 -16.22 -2.36 16.46
C LYS A 731 -17.53 -2.48 17.22
N CYS A 732 -18.53 -3.16 16.68
CA CYS A 732 -19.77 -3.44 17.41
C CYS A 732 -19.56 -4.36 18.62
N SER A 733 -18.63 -5.31 18.57
CA SER A 733 -18.31 -6.25 19.65
C SER A 733 -17.64 -5.62 20.88
N ILE A 734 -17.19 -4.36 20.80
CA ILE A 734 -16.71 -3.62 21.98
C ILE A 734 -17.84 -3.47 23.03
N SER A 735 -19.11 -3.53 22.62
CA SER A 735 -20.25 -3.54 23.54
C SER A 735 -20.63 -4.97 23.94
N GLY A 736 -20.62 -5.28 25.24
CA GLY A 736 -21.03 -6.59 25.75
C GLY A 736 -22.47 -6.98 25.37
N GLU A 737 -23.41 -6.01 25.34
CA GLU A 737 -24.78 -6.30 24.89
C GLU A 737 -24.84 -6.75 23.43
N ASN A 738 -23.97 -6.21 22.58
CA ASN A 738 -23.86 -6.59 21.17
C ASN A 738 -23.21 -7.97 21.04
N VAL A 739 -22.18 -8.26 21.83
CA VAL A 739 -21.55 -9.59 21.89
C VAL A 739 -22.56 -10.67 22.26
N SER A 740 -23.39 -10.41 23.27
CA SER A 740 -24.48 -11.31 23.66
C SER A 740 -25.51 -11.54 22.53
N LYS A 741 -25.77 -10.56 21.68
CA LYS A 741 -26.61 -10.71 20.48
C LYS A 741 -25.89 -11.46 19.36
N PHE A 742 -24.63 -11.13 19.07
CA PHE A 742 -23.80 -11.84 18.11
C PHE A 742 -23.67 -13.33 18.42
N ARG A 743 -23.56 -13.70 19.70
CA ARG A 743 -23.63 -15.10 20.15
C ARG A 743 -24.95 -15.76 19.74
N LYS A 744 -26.10 -15.11 19.95
CA LYS A 744 -27.41 -15.65 19.55
C LYS A 744 -27.52 -15.86 18.04
N TYR A 745 -26.82 -15.05 17.26
CA TYR A 745 -26.74 -15.15 15.80
C TYR A 745 -25.62 -16.07 15.29
N LYS A 746 -24.94 -16.80 16.18
CA LYS A 746 -23.80 -17.69 15.86
C LYS A 746 -22.64 -17.00 15.14
N ALA A 747 -22.44 -15.70 15.38
CA ALA A 747 -21.40 -14.93 14.71
C ALA A 747 -19.98 -15.38 15.13
N VAL A 748 -19.82 -15.84 16.38
CA VAL A 748 -18.53 -16.27 16.91
C VAL A 748 -18.02 -17.50 16.16
N GLU A 749 -18.92 -18.44 15.86
CA GLU A 749 -18.63 -19.65 15.09
C GLU A 749 -18.22 -19.32 13.65
N VAL A 750 -18.92 -18.38 13.01
CA VAL A 750 -18.56 -17.90 11.66
C VAL A 750 -17.20 -17.21 11.67
N LEU A 751 -16.93 -16.35 12.66
CA LEU A 751 -15.62 -15.68 12.81
C LEU A 751 -14.48 -16.67 13.03
N VAL A 752 -14.70 -17.76 13.78
CA VAL A 752 -13.70 -18.83 13.93
C VAL A 752 -13.42 -19.51 12.59
N GLY A 753 -14.45 -19.73 11.76
CA GLY A 753 -14.30 -20.25 10.40
C GLY A 753 -13.50 -19.35 9.44
N LEU A 754 -13.36 -18.05 9.76
CA LEU A 754 -12.62 -17.06 8.97
C LEU A 754 -11.17 -16.84 9.46
N LEU A 755 -10.69 -17.61 10.44
CA LEU A 755 -9.33 -17.49 10.98
C LEU A 755 -8.23 -18.02 10.03
N THR A 756 -8.60 -18.77 8.99
CA THR A 756 -7.66 -19.36 8.03
C THR A 756 -7.98 -18.90 6.60
N ASP A 757 -6.96 -18.88 5.74
CA ASP A 757 -7.07 -18.61 4.30
C ASP A 757 -7.74 -17.27 3.93
N GLN A 758 -7.54 -16.24 4.76
CA GLN A 758 -8.02 -14.87 4.53
C GLN A 758 -6.86 -13.87 4.40
N PRO A 759 -7.05 -12.75 3.67
CA PRO A 759 -6.08 -11.66 3.64
C PRO A 759 -5.89 -11.04 5.03
N GLU A 760 -4.69 -10.49 5.29
CA GLU A 760 -4.34 -9.95 6.61
C GLU A 760 -5.31 -8.87 7.11
N GLU A 761 -5.85 -8.04 6.22
CA GLU A 761 -6.84 -7.01 6.58
C GLU A 761 -8.10 -7.61 7.20
N VAL A 762 -8.61 -8.70 6.62
CA VAL A 762 -9.76 -9.44 7.17
C VAL A 762 -9.37 -10.11 8.48
N LEU A 763 -8.20 -10.74 8.55
CA LEU A 763 -7.73 -11.42 9.77
C LEU A 763 -7.57 -10.45 10.95
N VAL A 764 -7.06 -9.23 10.71
CA VAL A 764 -6.95 -8.19 11.74
C VAL A 764 -8.33 -7.92 12.37
N ASN A 765 -9.35 -7.75 11.53
CA ASN A 765 -10.71 -7.47 11.98
C ASN A 765 -11.36 -8.68 12.65
N VAL A 766 -11.22 -9.88 12.08
CA VAL A 766 -11.78 -11.13 12.63
C VAL A 766 -11.21 -11.42 14.01
N VAL A 767 -9.88 -11.38 14.16
CA VAL A 767 -9.22 -11.64 15.44
C VAL A 767 -9.53 -10.53 16.44
N GLY A 768 -9.62 -9.28 15.98
CA GLY A 768 -10.08 -8.17 16.82
C GLY A 768 -11.49 -8.42 17.37
N ALA A 769 -12.44 -8.82 16.52
CA ALA A 769 -13.80 -9.15 16.93
C ALA A 769 -13.83 -10.31 17.93
N LEU A 770 -13.05 -11.36 17.69
CA LEU A 770 -12.93 -12.50 18.62
C LEU A 770 -12.33 -12.08 19.97
N ALA A 771 -11.32 -11.21 19.99
CA ALA A 771 -10.72 -10.71 21.23
C ALA A 771 -11.75 -9.97 22.12
N GLU A 772 -12.63 -9.17 21.52
CA GLU A 772 -13.73 -8.51 22.24
C GLU A 772 -14.81 -9.53 22.68
N CYS A 773 -15.17 -10.47 21.80
CA CYS A 773 -16.12 -11.53 22.14
C CYS A 773 -15.62 -12.43 23.29
N CYS A 774 -14.32 -12.68 23.41
CA CYS A 774 -13.69 -13.45 24.48
C CYS A 774 -13.79 -12.80 25.86
N GLN A 775 -14.17 -11.53 25.96
CA GLN A 775 -14.40 -10.90 27.27
C GLN A 775 -15.60 -11.54 27.99
N GLU A 776 -16.56 -12.12 27.25
CA GLU A 776 -17.62 -12.96 27.83
C GLU A 776 -17.14 -14.42 28.00
N PRO A 777 -17.19 -15.00 29.22
CA PRO A 777 -16.70 -16.36 29.48
C PRO A 777 -17.33 -17.44 28.60
N ILE A 778 -18.63 -17.32 28.29
CA ILE A 778 -19.36 -18.29 27.46
C ILE A 778 -18.72 -18.40 26.07
N ASN A 779 -18.30 -17.29 25.47
CA ASN A 779 -17.74 -17.28 24.12
C ASN A 779 -16.36 -17.94 24.06
N ARG A 780 -15.58 -17.88 25.14
CA ARG A 780 -14.30 -18.61 25.24
C ARG A 780 -14.50 -20.11 25.06
N SER A 781 -15.58 -20.64 25.66
CA SER A 781 -15.95 -22.05 25.52
C SER A 781 -16.44 -22.39 24.10
N VAL A 782 -17.15 -21.48 23.43
CA VAL A 782 -17.60 -21.64 22.04
C VAL A 782 -16.41 -21.68 21.09
N ILE A 783 -15.47 -20.72 21.23
CA ILE A 783 -14.25 -20.66 20.41
C ILE A 783 -13.42 -21.94 20.58
N ARG A 784 -13.28 -22.46 21.80
CA ARG A 784 -12.65 -23.77 22.06
C ARG A 784 -13.36 -24.90 21.31
N LYS A 785 -14.69 -25.02 21.47
CA LYS A 785 -15.49 -26.09 20.86
C LYS A 785 -15.47 -26.05 19.33
N CYS A 786 -15.35 -24.86 18.74
CA CYS A 786 -15.20 -24.67 17.29
C CYS A 786 -13.75 -24.83 16.79
N GLY A 787 -12.79 -25.17 17.65
CA GLY A 787 -11.39 -25.35 17.25
C GLY A 787 -10.66 -24.05 16.90
N GLY A 788 -11.07 -22.91 17.47
CA GLY A 788 -10.47 -21.60 17.17
C GLY A 788 -9.16 -21.30 17.90
N ILE A 789 -8.82 -22.01 18.98
CA ILE A 789 -7.59 -21.77 19.75
C ILE A 789 -6.32 -22.06 18.91
N PRO A 790 -6.19 -23.20 18.20
CA PRO A 790 -4.97 -23.47 17.42
C PRO A 790 -4.69 -22.44 16.32
N PRO A 791 -5.67 -21.98 15.51
CA PRO A 791 -5.46 -20.88 14.58
C PRO A 791 -5.01 -19.58 15.26
N LEU A 792 -5.62 -19.21 16.41
CA LEU A 792 -5.23 -18.00 17.15
C LEU A 792 -3.78 -18.07 17.65
N VAL A 793 -3.33 -19.22 18.17
CA VAL A 793 -1.93 -19.42 18.58
C VAL A 793 -0.98 -19.37 17.39
N LYS A 794 -1.36 -19.98 16.25
CA LYS A 794 -0.56 -19.93 15.01
C LYS A 794 -0.32 -18.49 14.54
N LEU A 795 -1.29 -17.59 14.67
CA LEU A 795 -1.17 -16.18 14.28
C LEU A 795 -0.14 -15.39 15.10
N LEU A 796 0.27 -15.87 16.27
CA LEU A 796 1.36 -15.26 17.08
C LEU A 796 2.73 -15.33 16.38
N THR A 797 2.88 -16.16 15.35
CA THR A 797 4.11 -16.28 14.55
C THR A 797 4.17 -15.31 13.36
N GLY A 798 3.11 -14.51 13.16
CA GLY A 798 3.01 -13.56 12.05
C GLY A 798 3.96 -12.36 12.16
N THR A 799 4.01 -11.53 11.11
CA THR A 799 4.82 -10.30 11.07
C THR A 799 3.99 -9.03 11.09
N ASN A 800 2.68 -9.12 10.83
CA ASN A 800 1.77 -7.99 10.85
C ASN A 800 1.50 -7.54 12.29
N GLN A 801 1.89 -6.32 12.62
CA GLN A 801 1.86 -5.80 13.99
C GLN A 801 0.44 -5.64 14.53
N ALA A 802 -0.50 -5.14 13.72
CA ALA A 802 -1.90 -4.98 14.14
C ALA A 802 -2.57 -6.34 14.42
N LEU A 803 -2.26 -7.33 13.58
CA LEU A 803 -2.74 -8.70 13.76
C LEU A 803 -2.17 -9.34 15.02
N LEU A 804 -0.88 -9.15 15.29
CA LEU A 804 -0.23 -9.64 16.52
C LEU A 804 -0.84 -9.02 17.78
N VAL A 805 -1.13 -7.72 17.79
CA VAL A 805 -1.83 -7.06 18.91
C VAL A 805 -3.19 -7.71 19.17
N ASN A 806 -3.98 -7.97 18.12
CA ASN A 806 -5.28 -8.58 18.28
C ASN A 806 -5.17 -10.07 18.69
N ALA A 807 -4.22 -10.81 18.11
CA ALA A 807 -3.99 -12.22 18.42
C ALA A 807 -3.55 -12.42 19.86
N THR A 808 -2.61 -11.63 20.36
CA THR A 808 -2.17 -11.66 21.77
C THR A 808 -3.32 -11.36 22.73
N LYS A 809 -4.16 -10.36 22.43
CA LYS A 809 -5.37 -10.07 23.22
C LYS A 809 -6.36 -11.23 23.23
N ALA A 810 -6.63 -11.83 22.06
CA ALA A 810 -7.55 -12.97 21.95
C ALA A 810 -7.03 -14.20 22.71
N VAL A 811 -5.74 -14.54 22.54
CA VAL A 811 -5.10 -15.67 23.23
C VAL A 811 -5.08 -15.44 24.74
N GLY A 812 -4.70 -14.24 25.20
CA GLY A 812 -4.72 -13.89 26.62
C GLY A 812 -6.14 -13.95 27.22
N ALA A 813 -7.15 -13.46 26.51
CA ALA A 813 -8.54 -13.56 26.95
C ALA A 813 -9.08 -15.01 26.95
N CYS A 814 -8.56 -15.88 26.08
CA CYS A 814 -8.88 -17.30 26.12
C CYS A 814 -8.19 -18.00 27.30
N ALA A 815 -6.96 -17.60 27.66
CA ALA A 815 -6.15 -18.20 28.70
C ALA A 815 -6.71 -18.04 30.13
N THR A 816 -7.71 -17.18 30.33
CA THR A 816 -8.40 -17.05 31.62
C THR A 816 -9.23 -18.29 31.97
N GLU A 817 -9.58 -19.13 31.00
CA GLU A 817 -10.24 -20.42 31.25
C GLU A 817 -9.16 -21.52 31.34
N PRO A 818 -9.10 -22.29 32.44
CA PRO A 818 -8.07 -23.32 32.62
C PRO A 818 -7.99 -24.33 31.47
N GLU A 819 -9.12 -24.74 30.89
CA GLU A 819 -9.06 -25.73 29.81
C GLU A 819 -8.60 -25.17 28.47
N ASN A 820 -8.84 -23.89 28.22
CA ASN A 820 -8.27 -23.21 27.07
C ASN A 820 -6.76 -23.04 27.29
N MET A 821 -6.36 -22.70 28.51
CA MET A 821 -4.96 -22.54 28.88
C MET A 821 -4.17 -23.83 28.68
N MET A 822 -4.73 -24.99 29.04
CA MET A 822 -4.12 -26.30 28.74
C MET A 822 -3.87 -26.53 27.24
N ILE A 823 -4.75 -26.03 26.36
CA ILE A 823 -4.58 -26.14 24.91
C ILE A 823 -3.51 -25.16 24.43
N ILE A 824 -3.52 -23.92 24.95
CA ILE A 824 -2.54 -22.89 24.63
C ILE A 824 -1.13 -23.35 25.00
N ASP A 825 -0.97 -23.95 26.18
CA ASP A 825 0.30 -24.49 26.67
C ASP A 825 0.83 -25.62 25.77
N LYS A 826 -0.02 -26.60 25.44
CA LYS A 826 0.31 -27.69 24.50
C LYS A 826 0.74 -27.23 23.10
N LEU A 827 0.37 -26.00 22.72
CA LEU A 827 0.70 -25.40 21.43
C LEU A 827 1.88 -24.42 21.52
N ASP A 828 2.66 -24.44 22.61
CA ASP A 828 3.75 -23.49 22.90
C ASP A 828 3.31 -22.02 22.92
N GLY A 829 2.01 -21.75 23.14
CA GLY A 829 1.45 -20.40 23.06
C GLY A 829 2.10 -19.42 24.04
N VAL A 830 2.39 -19.85 25.27
CA VAL A 830 3.06 -19.02 26.29
C VAL A 830 4.47 -18.64 25.84
N ARG A 831 5.22 -19.59 25.27
CA ARG A 831 6.56 -19.36 24.73
C ARG A 831 6.53 -18.36 23.57
N LEU A 832 5.54 -18.46 22.69
CA LEU A 832 5.34 -17.51 21.58
C LEU A 832 5.02 -16.11 22.10
N LEU A 833 4.14 -15.96 23.10
CA LEU A 833 3.88 -14.68 23.77
C LEU A 833 5.15 -14.08 24.37
N TRP A 834 5.99 -14.90 25.01
CA TRP A 834 7.28 -14.45 25.54
C TRP A 834 8.25 -13.98 24.44
N SER A 835 8.22 -14.62 23.27
CA SER A 835 9.04 -14.19 22.14
C SER A 835 8.61 -12.81 21.62
N LEU A 836 7.31 -12.49 21.67
CA LEU A 836 6.76 -11.21 21.21
C LEU A 836 7.15 -10.04 22.11
N LEU A 837 7.60 -10.28 23.35
CA LEU A 837 8.21 -9.25 24.20
C LEU A 837 9.47 -8.64 23.59
N LYS A 838 10.15 -9.34 22.66
CA LYS A 838 11.32 -8.84 21.93
C LYS A 838 10.96 -8.01 20.70
N ASN A 839 9.66 -7.90 20.35
CA ASN A 839 9.22 -7.15 19.19
C ASN A 839 9.50 -5.64 19.36
N PRO A 840 9.96 -4.92 18.32
CA PRO A 840 10.23 -3.48 18.41
C PRO A 840 8.97 -2.61 18.59
N ASN A 841 7.77 -3.13 18.30
CA ASN A 841 6.52 -2.39 18.43
C ASN A 841 6.01 -2.39 19.88
N PRO A 842 5.89 -1.21 20.54
CA PRO A 842 5.39 -1.10 21.91
C PRO A 842 4.00 -1.71 22.12
N ASP A 843 3.09 -1.59 21.16
CA ASP A 843 1.72 -2.11 21.29
C ASP A 843 1.72 -3.64 21.37
N VAL A 844 2.58 -4.30 20.58
CA VAL A 844 2.76 -5.76 20.60
C VAL A 844 3.43 -6.20 21.90
N GLN A 845 4.43 -5.46 22.38
CA GLN A 845 5.08 -5.75 23.66
C GLN A 845 4.08 -5.63 24.83
N ALA A 846 3.28 -4.56 24.85
CA ALA A 846 2.30 -4.32 25.89
C ALA A 846 1.19 -5.38 25.88
N SER A 847 0.69 -5.75 24.69
CA SER A 847 -0.37 -6.76 24.57
C SER A 847 0.14 -8.17 24.87
N ALA A 848 1.39 -8.51 24.51
CA ALA A 848 2.02 -9.76 24.88
C ALA A 848 2.27 -9.86 26.39
N ALA A 849 2.83 -8.83 27.02
CA ALA A 849 3.02 -8.78 28.47
C ALA A 849 1.70 -8.91 29.24
N TRP A 850 0.64 -8.25 28.74
CA TRP A 850 -0.69 -8.38 29.30
C TRP A 850 -1.25 -9.81 29.17
N ALA A 851 -1.08 -10.44 28.01
CA ALA A 851 -1.57 -11.80 27.74
C ALA A 851 -0.86 -12.88 28.57
N ILE A 852 0.37 -12.64 29.03
CA ILE A 852 1.11 -13.56 29.90
C ILE A 852 0.46 -13.67 31.29
N CYS A 853 -0.17 -12.61 31.79
CA CYS A 853 -0.77 -12.59 33.12
C CYS A 853 -1.79 -13.74 33.33
N PRO A 854 -2.87 -13.86 32.52
CA PRO A 854 -3.82 -14.97 32.66
C PRO A 854 -3.20 -16.34 32.35
N CYS A 855 -2.15 -16.41 31.52
CA CYS A 855 -1.44 -17.66 31.27
C CYS A 855 -0.71 -18.18 32.52
N ILE A 856 -0.06 -17.28 33.28
CA ILE A 856 0.60 -17.65 34.53
C ILE A 856 -0.43 -18.01 35.61
N GLU A 857 -1.52 -17.26 35.70
CA GLU A 857 -2.54 -17.46 36.74
C GLU A 857 -3.30 -18.78 36.61
N ASN A 858 -3.43 -19.33 35.39
CA ASN A 858 -4.23 -20.53 35.12
C ASN A 858 -3.40 -21.73 34.65
N ALA A 859 -2.08 -21.63 34.60
CA ALA A 859 -1.21 -22.77 34.29
C ALA A 859 -1.04 -23.68 35.52
N LYS A 860 -1.01 -25.00 35.29
CA LYS A 860 -0.94 -26.02 36.36
C LYS A 860 0.40 -26.00 37.12
N ASP A 861 1.48 -25.63 36.44
CA ASP A 861 2.85 -25.57 36.96
C ASP A 861 3.52 -24.23 36.57
N SER A 862 2.85 -23.12 36.88
CA SER A 862 3.21 -21.79 36.38
C SER A 862 4.61 -21.32 36.79
N GLY A 863 5.06 -21.67 37.99
CA GLY A 863 6.41 -21.38 38.48
C GLY A 863 7.50 -22.01 37.61
N GLU A 864 7.43 -23.33 37.40
CA GLU A 864 8.39 -24.07 36.58
C GLU A 864 8.31 -23.65 35.09
N MET A 865 7.10 -23.46 34.57
CA MET A 865 6.88 -22.99 33.21
C MET A 865 7.62 -21.67 32.94
N VAL A 866 7.48 -20.68 33.83
CA VAL A 866 8.16 -19.38 33.68
C VAL A 866 9.68 -19.53 33.74
N ARG A 867 10.21 -20.38 34.65
CA ARG A 867 11.65 -20.65 34.78
C ARG A 867 12.23 -21.41 33.59
N SER A 868 11.42 -22.20 32.88
CA SER A 868 11.84 -22.93 31.67
C SER A 868 12.27 -22.00 30.52
N PHE A 869 11.81 -20.73 30.53
CA PHE A 869 12.17 -19.74 29.52
C PHE A 869 13.52 -19.10 29.84
N VAL A 870 14.59 -19.67 29.29
CA VAL A 870 15.97 -19.17 29.46
C VAL A 870 16.08 -17.69 29.07
N GLY A 871 16.51 -16.85 30.02
CA GLY A 871 16.61 -15.39 29.87
C GLY A 871 15.25 -14.66 29.82
N GLY A 872 14.14 -15.38 30.05
CA GLY A 872 12.80 -14.84 29.99
C GLY A 872 12.50 -13.85 31.11
N LEU A 873 12.86 -14.19 32.34
CA LEU A 873 12.72 -13.31 33.52
C LEU A 873 13.60 -12.06 33.39
N GLU A 874 14.85 -12.21 32.93
CA GLU A 874 15.73 -11.08 32.64
C GLU A 874 15.14 -10.12 31.60
N LEU A 875 14.53 -10.68 30.52
CA LEU A 875 13.87 -9.89 29.49
C LEU A 875 12.72 -9.04 30.07
N VAL A 876 11.85 -9.65 30.89
CA VAL A 876 10.73 -8.95 31.53
C VAL A 876 11.23 -7.81 32.42
N VAL A 877 12.26 -8.04 33.24
CA VAL A 877 12.86 -7.00 34.08
C VAL A 877 13.49 -5.89 33.23
N ASN A 878 14.18 -6.24 32.14
CA ASN A 878 14.78 -5.26 31.23
C ASN A 878 13.76 -4.36 30.53
N LEU A 879 12.53 -4.83 30.28
CA LEU A 879 11.46 -4.02 29.69
C LEU A 879 10.97 -2.88 30.60
N LEU A 880 11.27 -2.90 31.90
CA LEU A 880 11.06 -1.76 32.80
C LEU A 880 11.87 -0.51 32.42
N LYS A 881 12.83 -0.64 31.49
CA LYS A 881 13.61 0.48 30.92
C LYS A 881 12.89 1.15 29.74
N SER A 882 11.72 0.66 29.32
CA SER A 882 10.93 1.23 28.23
C SER A 882 10.52 2.68 28.52
N LYS A 883 10.35 3.48 27.46
CA LYS A 883 9.79 4.84 27.53
C LYS A 883 8.26 4.85 27.41
N ASP A 884 7.69 3.74 26.96
CA ASP A 884 6.25 3.63 26.73
C ASP A 884 5.51 3.24 28.01
N LYS A 885 4.53 4.05 28.42
CA LYS A 885 3.81 3.87 29.70
C LYS A 885 2.88 2.67 29.69
N GLU A 886 2.37 2.29 28.53
CA GLU A 886 1.48 1.15 28.37
C GLU A 886 2.29 -0.15 28.46
N VAL A 887 3.47 -0.21 27.82
CA VAL A 887 4.43 -1.31 28.00
C VAL A 887 4.82 -1.44 29.46
N LEU A 888 5.20 -0.34 30.12
CA LEU A 888 5.57 -0.38 31.54
C LEU A 888 4.42 -0.88 32.42
N ALA A 889 3.18 -0.47 32.16
CA ALA A 889 2.02 -0.89 32.92
C ALA A 889 1.76 -2.40 32.76
N SER A 890 1.78 -2.91 31.53
CA SER A 890 1.60 -4.35 31.26
C SER A 890 2.75 -5.20 31.79
N VAL A 891 4.00 -4.71 31.72
CA VAL A 891 5.16 -5.40 32.28
C VAL A 891 5.10 -5.43 33.81
N CYS A 892 4.65 -4.36 34.47
CA CYS A 892 4.42 -4.38 35.91
C CYS A 892 3.33 -5.40 36.29
N ALA A 893 2.25 -5.50 35.50
CA ALA A 893 1.22 -6.52 35.72
C ALA A 893 1.80 -7.94 35.58
N ALA A 894 2.60 -8.19 34.54
CA ALA A 894 3.28 -9.48 34.36
C ALA A 894 4.23 -9.80 35.52
N ILE A 895 5.02 -8.83 35.98
CA ILE A 895 5.90 -8.98 37.16
C ILE A 895 5.09 -9.31 38.40
N ALA A 896 3.95 -8.65 38.63
CA ALA A 896 3.08 -8.95 39.76
C ALA A 896 2.57 -10.40 39.72
N SER A 897 2.17 -10.92 38.54
CA SER A 897 1.77 -12.32 38.38
C SER A 897 2.95 -13.29 38.58
N ILE A 898 4.14 -12.97 38.06
CA ILE A 898 5.36 -13.78 38.21
C ILE A 898 5.81 -13.84 39.68
N ALA A 899 5.74 -12.72 40.40
CA ALA A 899 6.19 -12.57 41.78
C ALA A 899 5.32 -13.30 42.82
N LYS A 900 4.19 -13.89 42.40
CA LYS A 900 3.37 -14.76 43.27
C LYS A 900 4.08 -16.08 43.60
N ASP A 901 5.01 -16.51 42.76
CA ASP A 901 5.87 -17.69 43.00
C ASP A 901 7.19 -17.26 43.64
N GLU A 902 7.57 -17.89 44.75
CA GLU A 902 8.73 -17.48 45.56
C GLU A 902 10.06 -17.65 44.81
N GLU A 903 10.22 -18.75 44.05
CA GLU A 903 11.45 -19.00 43.29
C GLU A 903 11.60 -18.00 42.14
N ASN A 904 10.52 -17.72 41.42
CA ASN A 904 10.50 -16.68 40.41
C ASN A 904 10.83 -15.30 40.99
N LEU A 905 10.25 -14.98 42.16
CA LEU A 905 10.50 -13.73 42.85
C LEU A 905 11.98 -13.57 43.24
N ALA A 906 12.62 -14.65 43.70
CA ALA A 906 14.06 -14.66 43.96
C ALA A 906 14.86 -14.29 42.71
N VAL A 907 14.57 -14.95 41.58
CA VAL A 907 15.30 -14.74 40.31
C VAL A 907 15.11 -13.33 39.75
N ILE A 908 13.90 -12.77 39.74
CA ILE A 908 13.69 -11.38 39.29
C ILE A 908 14.32 -10.36 40.24
N THR A 909 14.44 -10.69 41.53
CA THR A 909 15.16 -9.86 42.51
C THR A 909 16.64 -9.79 42.16
N ASP A 910 17.26 -10.93 41.86
CA ASP A 910 18.67 -11.02 41.45
C ASP A 910 18.94 -10.27 40.13
N HIS A 911 17.96 -10.22 39.22
CA HIS A 911 18.01 -9.41 38.00
C HIS A 911 17.82 -7.90 38.22
N GLY A 912 17.62 -7.44 39.46
CA GLY A 912 17.55 -6.02 39.80
C GLY A 912 16.18 -5.39 39.52
N VAL A 913 15.09 -6.12 39.76
CA VAL A 913 13.73 -5.57 39.63
C VAL A 913 13.46 -4.41 40.60
N ILE A 914 14.04 -4.44 41.81
CA ILE A 914 13.76 -3.47 42.89
C ILE A 914 14.18 -2.04 42.51
N PRO A 915 15.43 -1.75 42.07
CA PRO A 915 15.81 -0.40 41.67
C PRO A 915 15.02 0.11 40.45
N LEU A 916 14.66 -0.80 39.51
CA LEU A 916 13.92 -0.43 38.31
C LEU A 916 12.48 -0.04 38.63
N LEU A 917 11.75 -0.82 39.44
CA LEU A 917 10.40 -0.45 39.89
C LEU A 917 10.42 0.84 40.73
N SER A 918 11.40 0.98 41.62
CA SER A 918 11.56 2.19 42.45
C SER A 918 11.75 3.45 41.61
N LYS A 919 12.54 3.36 40.53
CA LYS A 919 12.76 4.47 39.59
C LYS A 919 11.48 4.90 38.86
N LEU A 920 10.55 3.98 38.63
CA LEU A 920 9.27 4.24 37.96
C LEU A 920 8.20 4.83 38.90
N ALA A 921 8.42 4.77 40.23
CA ALA A 921 7.44 5.16 41.24
C ALA A 921 7.02 6.66 41.16
N ASN A 922 7.82 7.51 40.52
CA ASN A 922 7.46 8.90 40.28
C ASN A 922 6.73 9.08 38.94
N THR A 923 5.53 8.49 38.82
CA THR A 923 4.67 8.63 37.63
C THR A 923 3.31 9.29 37.94
N ASN A 924 2.69 9.83 36.89
CA ASN A 924 1.36 10.45 36.92
C ASN A 924 0.29 9.68 36.13
N ASN A 925 0.64 8.52 35.55
CA ASN A 925 -0.31 7.69 34.81
C ASN A 925 -0.94 6.66 35.77
N ASP A 926 -2.24 6.79 36.05
CA ASP A 926 -2.94 5.95 37.04
C ASP A 926 -2.94 4.46 36.69
N LYS A 927 -2.99 4.10 35.40
CA LYS A 927 -2.88 2.69 34.96
C LYS A 927 -1.51 2.10 35.33
N LEU A 928 -0.42 2.83 35.06
CA LEU A 928 0.92 2.44 35.51
C LEU A 928 1.02 2.43 37.03
N ARG A 929 0.45 3.43 37.73
CA ARG A 929 0.48 3.49 39.20
C ARG A 929 -0.13 2.24 39.83
N ARG A 930 -1.28 1.79 39.31
CA ARG A 930 -1.97 0.58 39.78
C ARG A 930 -1.06 -0.64 39.70
N TYR A 931 -0.59 -1.00 38.50
CA TYR A 931 0.20 -2.22 38.31
C TYR A 931 1.60 -2.12 38.91
N LEU A 932 2.19 -0.92 38.95
CA LEU A 932 3.46 -0.70 39.62
C LEU A 932 3.34 -0.91 41.13
N ALA A 933 2.29 -0.39 41.76
CA ALA A 933 2.05 -0.62 43.19
C ALA A 933 1.78 -2.11 43.47
N GLU A 934 1.00 -2.77 42.62
CA GLU A 934 0.74 -4.22 42.72
C GLU A 934 2.03 -5.04 42.62
N ALA A 935 2.90 -4.74 41.65
CA ALA A 935 4.21 -5.38 41.51
C ALA A 935 5.10 -5.14 42.74
N ILE A 936 5.17 -3.91 43.26
CA ILE A 936 5.93 -3.60 44.47
C ILE A 936 5.38 -4.39 45.67
N SER A 937 4.06 -4.49 45.81
CA SER A 937 3.41 -5.24 46.88
C SER A 937 3.88 -6.70 46.92
N TYR A 938 3.83 -7.41 45.79
CA TYR A 938 4.29 -8.80 45.72
C TYR A 938 5.81 -8.92 45.89
N CYS A 939 6.58 -8.01 45.28
CA CYS A 939 8.04 -8.04 45.42
C CYS A 939 8.54 -7.80 46.85
N CYS A 940 7.76 -7.14 47.72
CA CYS A 940 8.11 -6.92 49.12
C CYS A 940 8.14 -8.20 49.97
N MET A 941 7.50 -9.28 49.50
CA MET A 941 7.35 -10.51 50.26
C MET A 941 8.64 -11.37 50.31
N TRP A 942 9.71 -10.98 49.62
CA TRP A 942 10.97 -11.73 49.54
C TRP A 942 12.15 -11.04 50.23
N GLY A 943 12.83 -11.79 51.10
CA GLY A 943 14.11 -11.41 51.70
C GLY A 943 14.11 -10.00 52.31
N SER A 944 15.09 -9.18 51.90
CA SER A 944 15.23 -7.78 52.32
C SER A 944 14.60 -6.78 51.35
N ASN A 945 13.79 -7.23 50.38
CA ASN A 945 13.25 -6.36 49.32
C ASN A 945 12.47 -5.16 49.86
N ARG A 946 11.69 -5.35 50.93
CA ARG A 946 10.96 -4.25 51.60
C ARG A 946 11.90 -3.14 52.08
N VAL A 947 13.08 -3.49 52.60
CA VAL A 947 14.11 -2.53 53.03
C VAL A 947 14.73 -1.85 51.82
N SER A 948 15.09 -2.64 50.81
CA SER A 948 15.67 -2.15 49.55
C SER A 948 14.75 -1.16 48.83
N PHE A 949 13.43 -1.36 48.81
CA PHE A 949 12.47 -0.39 48.26
C PHE A 949 12.47 0.94 49.04
N GLY A 950 12.64 0.88 50.37
CA GLY A 950 12.82 2.04 51.23
C GLY A 950 14.08 2.83 50.89
N GLU A 951 15.22 2.14 50.82
CA GLU A 951 16.52 2.72 50.47
C GLU A 951 16.53 3.34 49.06
N ASN A 952 15.79 2.73 48.13
CA ASN A 952 15.59 3.25 46.76
C ASN A 952 14.51 4.35 46.67
N LYS A 953 14.01 4.86 47.80
CA LYS A 953 13.08 5.99 47.92
C LYS A 953 11.74 5.79 47.20
N ALA A 954 11.25 4.55 47.09
CA ALA A 954 9.98 4.23 46.45
C ALA A 954 8.74 4.61 47.31
N VAL A 955 8.90 4.65 48.64
CA VAL A 955 7.81 4.81 49.62
C VAL A 955 7.10 6.16 49.50
N ALA A 956 7.84 7.28 49.47
CA ALA A 956 7.24 8.61 49.41
C ALA A 956 6.40 8.86 48.14
N PRO A 957 6.87 8.49 46.92
CA PRO A 957 6.03 8.50 45.73
C PRO A 957 4.75 7.67 45.84
N LEU A 958 4.81 6.47 46.44
CA LEU A 958 3.62 5.62 46.63
C LEU A 958 2.58 6.27 47.54
N VAL A 959 2.99 6.94 48.63
CA VAL A 959 2.04 7.70 49.47
C VAL A 959 1.29 8.76 48.66
N ARG A 960 1.91 9.34 47.62
CA ARG A 960 1.24 10.31 46.73
C ARG A 960 0.20 9.66 45.82
N TYR A 961 0.28 8.35 45.54
CA TYR A 961 -0.72 7.64 44.73
C TYR A 961 -2.08 7.57 45.42
N LEU A 962 -2.11 7.59 46.76
CA LEU A 962 -3.34 7.67 47.55
C LEU A 962 -4.14 8.98 47.36
N LYS A 963 -3.59 9.94 46.60
CA LYS A 963 -4.29 11.17 46.20
C LYS A 963 -4.93 11.05 44.81
N SER A 964 -4.85 9.89 44.16
CA SER A 964 -5.53 9.63 42.90
C SER A 964 -7.05 9.65 43.09
N ASN A 965 -7.81 9.72 41.99
CA ASN A 965 -9.26 9.55 42.03
C ASN A 965 -9.66 8.12 41.66
N ASP A 966 -8.70 7.24 41.30
CA ASP A 966 -8.95 5.87 40.88
C ASP A 966 -8.96 4.90 42.08
N PRO A 967 -10.10 4.25 42.40
CA PRO A 967 -10.19 3.28 43.49
C PRO A 967 -9.25 2.08 43.34
N ALA A 968 -8.95 1.66 42.11
CA ALA A 968 -8.03 0.55 41.88
C ALA A 968 -6.58 0.92 42.20
N VAL A 969 -6.20 2.18 41.96
CA VAL A 969 -4.90 2.71 42.41
C VAL A 969 -4.85 2.76 43.93
N HIS A 970 -5.93 3.16 44.60
CA HIS A 970 -5.99 3.15 46.07
C HIS A 970 -5.79 1.75 46.63
N ARG A 971 -6.51 0.75 46.12
CA ARG A 971 -6.37 -0.65 46.54
C ARG A 971 -4.93 -1.14 46.41
N ALA A 972 -4.37 -1.06 45.20
CA ALA A 972 -3.02 -1.55 44.92
C ALA A 972 -1.95 -0.79 45.75
N THR A 973 -2.11 0.53 45.90
CA THR A 973 -1.18 1.35 46.69
C THR A 973 -1.28 1.02 48.19
N ALA A 974 -2.48 0.85 48.73
CA ALA A 974 -2.66 0.49 50.13
C ALA A 974 -2.06 -0.89 50.44
N GLN A 975 -2.22 -1.86 49.54
CA GLN A 975 -1.59 -3.18 49.64
C GLN A 975 -0.06 -3.06 49.65
N ALA A 976 0.51 -2.30 48.72
CA ALA A 976 1.95 -2.06 48.67
C ALA A 976 2.48 -1.38 49.95
N LEU A 977 1.78 -0.35 50.45
CA LEU A 977 2.16 0.34 51.68
C LEU A 977 1.99 -0.54 52.92
N TYR A 978 0.99 -1.43 52.94
CA TYR A 978 0.87 -2.43 54.00
C TYR A 978 2.09 -3.34 54.04
N GLN A 979 2.49 -3.93 52.91
CA GLN A 979 3.66 -4.80 52.83
C GLN A 979 4.97 -4.06 53.17
N LEU A 980 5.12 -2.82 52.70
CA LEU A 980 6.28 -1.98 53.02
C LEU A 980 6.33 -1.56 54.50
N SER A 981 5.18 -1.40 55.17
CA SER A 981 5.09 -0.94 56.56
C SER A 981 5.56 -1.97 57.59
N GLU A 982 5.80 -3.21 57.19
CA GLU A 982 6.45 -4.19 58.06
C GLU A 982 7.89 -3.78 58.43
N ASP A 983 8.53 -2.96 57.59
CA ASP A 983 9.81 -2.35 57.91
C ASP A 983 9.64 -1.04 58.70
N PRO A 984 10.34 -0.88 59.85
CA PRO A 984 10.26 0.33 60.66
C PRO A 984 10.70 1.62 59.95
N ASN A 985 11.74 1.60 59.12
CA ASN A 985 12.24 2.81 58.45
C ASN A 985 11.27 3.30 57.38
N ASN A 986 10.61 2.36 56.69
CA ASN A 986 9.53 2.65 55.78
C ASN A 986 8.34 3.30 56.51
N CYS A 987 7.94 2.79 57.68
CA CYS A 987 6.88 3.41 58.50
C CYS A 987 7.18 4.88 58.83
N VAL A 988 8.42 5.21 59.21
CA VAL A 988 8.84 6.60 59.47
C VAL A 988 8.65 7.45 58.21
N THR A 989 9.17 6.98 57.07
CA THR A 989 9.04 7.67 55.79
C THR A 989 7.58 7.89 55.38
N MET A 990 6.71 6.89 55.59
CA MET A 990 5.29 7.00 55.29
C MET A 990 4.60 8.03 56.21
N HIS A 991 4.94 8.05 57.50
CA HIS A 991 4.39 9.00 58.46
C HIS A 991 4.78 10.43 58.13
N GLU A 992 6.05 10.68 57.80
CA GLU A 992 6.56 12.00 57.37
C GLU A 992 5.84 12.54 56.11
N ASN A 993 5.38 11.65 55.24
CA ASN A 993 4.61 11.99 54.04
C ASN A 993 3.09 12.07 54.27
N GLY A 994 2.64 11.97 55.52
CA GLY A 994 1.24 12.17 55.90
C GLY A 994 0.29 11.03 55.52
N VAL A 995 0.80 9.79 55.40
CA VAL A 995 0.01 8.62 54.97
C VAL A 995 -1.23 8.38 55.84
N VAL A 996 -1.13 8.61 57.16
CA VAL A 996 -2.14 8.22 58.15
C VAL A 996 -3.48 8.90 57.88
N LYS A 997 -3.45 10.21 57.54
CA LYS A 997 -4.68 10.95 57.23
C LYS A 997 -5.38 10.41 55.99
N LEU A 998 -4.61 9.98 54.99
CA LEU A 998 -5.14 9.43 53.73
C LEU A 998 -5.74 8.04 53.97
N LEU A 999 -5.01 7.17 54.67
CA LEU A 999 -5.47 5.80 54.96
C LEU A 999 -6.67 5.77 55.90
N LEU A 1000 -6.79 6.69 56.87
CA LEU A 1000 -7.95 6.77 57.77
C LEU A 1000 -9.27 6.94 57.01
N VAL A 1001 -9.25 7.72 55.91
CA VAL A 1001 -10.41 7.86 55.03
C VAL A 1001 -10.71 6.52 54.33
N MET A 1002 -9.68 5.80 53.93
CA MET A 1002 -9.79 4.53 53.19
C MET A 1002 -10.23 3.34 54.06
N VAL A 1003 -10.03 3.39 55.38
CA VAL A 1003 -10.62 2.41 56.32
C VAL A 1003 -12.15 2.43 56.28
N GLY A 1004 -12.76 3.56 55.90
CA GLY A 1004 -14.21 3.65 55.68
C GLY A 1004 -14.68 3.22 54.28
N SER A 1005 -13.79 2.67 53.44
CA SER A 1005 -14.13 2.22 52.09
C SER A 1005 -15.08 1.01 52.11
N THR A 1006 -15.91 0.89 51.07
CA THR A 1006 -16.75 -0.30 50.82
C THR A 1006 -15.96 -1.46 50.22
N ASP A 1007 -14.71 -1.22 49.81
CA ASP A 1007 -13.81 -2.23 49.28
C ASP A 1007 -13.02 -2.88 50.43
N GLU A 1008 -13.37 -4.13 50.75
CA GLU A 1008 -12.80 -4.92 51.84
C GLU A 1008 -11.27 -5.03 51.74
N THR A 1009 -10.74 -5.26 50.53
CA THR A 1009 -9.28 -5.41 50.32
C THR A 1009 -8.53 -4.11 50.59
N LEU A 1010 -9.12 -2.97 50.20
CA LEU A 1010 -8.56 -1.65 50.50
C LEU A 1010 -8.68 -1.34 52.00
N GLN A 1011 -9.81 -1.66 52.62
CA GLN A 1011 -10.05 -1.46 54.04
C GLN A 1011 -9.05 -2.23 54.89
N GLU A 1012 -8.86 -3.53 54.62
CA GLU A 1012 -7.93 -4.39 55.34
C GLU A 1012 -6.49 -3.89 55.19
N ALA A 1013 -6.04 -3.61 53.97
CA ALA A 1013 -4.69 -3.10 53.72
C ALA A 1013 -4.44 -1.74 54.39
N ALA A 1014 -5.42 -0.83 54.35
CA ALA A 1014 -5.33 0.47 55.02
C ALA A 1014 -5.25 0.32 56.55
N ALA A 1015 -6.11 -0.51 57.13
CA ALA A 1015 -6.12 -0.78 58.57
C ALA A 1015 -4.81 -1.47 59.02
N GLY A 1016 -4.34 -2.47 58.26
CA GLY A 1016 -3.08 -3.17 58.53
C GLY A 1016 -1.87 -2.24 58.50
N CYS A 1017 -1.80 -1.35 57.49
CA CYS A 1017 -0.72 -0.36 57.39
C CYS A 1017 -0.73 0.62 58.57
N ILE A 1018 -1.91 1.14 58.95
CA ILE A 1018 -2.05 2.01 60.13
C ILE A 1018 -1.66 1.27 61.42
N ALA A 1019 -2.05 0.00 61.56
CA ALA A 1019 -1.71 -0.80 62.72
C ALA A 1019 -0.19 -0.98 62.87
N ASN A 1020 0.53 -1.23 61.78
CA ASN A 1020 2.00 -1.32 61.79
C ASN A 1020 2.65 -0.01 62.21
N ILE A 1021 2.19 1.13 61.65
CA ILE A 1021 2.67 2.46 62.04
C ILE A 1021 2.41 2.73 63.53
N ARG A 1022 1.23 2.38 64.06
CA ARG A 1022 0.91 2.58 65.48
C ARG A 1022 1.71 1.67 66.39
N ARG A 1023 1.97 0.41 66.00
CA ARG A 1023 2.84 -0.52 66.75
C ARG A 1023 4.25 0.04 66.89
N LEU A 1024 4.81 0.60 65.82
CA LEU A 1024 6.12 1.26 65.85
C LEU A 1024 6.13 2.48 66.79
N ALA A 1025 5.10 3.32 66.72
CA ALA A 1025 4.95 4.48 67.61
C ALA A 1025 4.87 4.06 69.09
N LEU A 1026 4.07 3.03 69.40
CA LEU A 1026 3.95 2.47 70.75
C LEU A 1026 5.26 1.86 71.25
N ALA A 1027 5.99 1.13 70.41
CA ALA A 1027 7.30 0.59 70.77
C ALA A 1027 8.30 1.71 71.09
N THR A 1028 8.25 2.81 70.33
CA THR A 1028 9.09 3.99 70.56
C THR A 1028 8.70 4.75 71.85
N GLU A 1029 7.40 4.88 72.13
CA GLU A 1029 6.90 5.46 73.39
C GLU A 1029 7.35 4.63 74.60
N LYS A 1030 7.22 3.30 74.51
CA LYS A 1030 7.69 2.38 75.57
C LYS A 1030 9.19 2.46 75.77
N ALA A 1031 9.99 2.55 74.72
CA ALA A 1031 11.45 2.68 74.83
C ALA A 1031 11.91 4.05 75.39
N LYS A 1032 11.07 5.09 75.31
CA LYS A 1032 11.38 6.43 75.83
C LYS A 1032 10.97 6.65 77.28
N TYR A 1033 9.93 5.96 77.75
CA TYR A 1033 9.31 6.21 79.06
C TYR A 1033 9.20 4.97 79.97
N GLY A 1034 9.50 3.78 79.45
CA GLY A 1034 9.71 2.55 80.22
C GLY A 1034 11.19 2.24 80.34
#